data_AF-A0A4S2L5K1-F1
#
_entry.id   AF-A0A4S2L5K1-F1
#
_cell.length_a   1.000
_cell.length_b   1.000
_cell.length_c   1.000
_cell.angle_alpha   90.00
_cell.angle_beta   90.00
_cell.angle_gamma   90.00
#
_symmetry.space_group_name_H-M   'P 1'
#
loop_
_entity.id
_entity.type
_entity.pdbx_description
1 polymer ?
#
loop_
_entity_poly.entity_id
_entity_poly.type
_entity_poly.pdbx_seq_one_letter_code
_entity_poly.pdbx_strand_id
1 'polypeptide(L)'
;MVSNERHYQKLINLIDKFCAPLDTVSESACYSLQRGDSEVSCLQVQDNAECAIRLAEGQADFGVFNAEELLLTHQFYSSHIQPILQLRHKDRQEEEFEFQTVAVVPVDLTQQNILPGERLKNLKDSGFCHPGFSQSQWWNDYILKNFENSVNPLQCQDDVTAIENEIINLKNFFGKACRPGEWAADSAVDQELKKKYPELCALCDNEVTCSYDNMDHHGHIGALQCLARGKGKVAYAALNYVQNYLKVSEILYLHLRTFSGGSCAQLRRTDDLETNKCKWVAKAAKALGVAPSISCMKSNSTFQCFRDIQENRTDIMVIDSNYGYLARTVYDMSTVLYSETDNDKNSVTLAVVREPRGDDYPIKSFHDLKDKTACFPEYGGLTWLSFINTARTNDIISSKSCDYPSLVSDLLSGACTPGIEDSDHSSTAVPSDIASKLCSACRHQNNTSCAGNETNHYYGDRGAMRCLIEGAGDIAFVEKANILYVDYFAIDSNMYRVLCKNGSLAQNPGFTVDEFCALSVTIDSEIVGRRKDSVQISRTDTILALLKMEDWLGYRVKARRPIHMFGPFNDTRDLLFKDSSSGLVSSSSMKKTVLAYKELFSHVEECSNDSFAVTANFIFVGLVALYHLLSSHVR
;
A
#
# COMPACT_ATOMS: atom_id res chain seq x y z
N MET A 1 -18.45 -64.72 -29.06
CA MET A 1 -18.76 -63.88 -27.88
C MET A 1 -18.06 -62.54 -28.10
N VAL A 2 -18.88 -61.56 -28.46
CA VAL A 2 -18.52 -60.17 -28.68
C VAL A 2 -18.79 -59.44 -27.37
N SER A 3 -17.78 -58.84 -26.74
CA SER A 3 -17.85 -57.61 -25.92
C SER A 3 -16.67 -57.52 -24.96
N ASN A 4 -15.70 -56.63 -25.24
CA ASN A 4 -15.23 -55.56 -24.34
C ASN A 4 -13.91 -54.87 -24.74
N GLU A 5 -13.42 -55.02 -25.97
CA GLU A 5 -12.32 -54.18 -26.49
C GLU A 5 -12.82 -52.86 -27.10
N ARG A 6 -13.52 -52.02 -26.32
CA ARG A 6 -13.94 -50.70 -26.83
C ARG A 6 -14.03 -49.57 -25.79
N HIS A 7 -13.09 -49.53 -24.83
CA HIS A 7 -12.97 -48.42 -23.87
C HIS A 7 -11.55 -47.86 -23.67
N TYR A 8 -10.64 -48.07 -24.64
CA TYR A 8 -9.32 -47.45 -24.65
C TYR A 8 -8.95 -46.98 -26.05
N GLN A 9 -9.65 -45.96 -26.56
CA GLN A 9 -9.18 -45.16 -27.71
C GLN A 9 -10.06 -43.92 -27.87
N LYS A 10 -9.80 -42.95 -27.00
CA LYS A 10 -9.97 -41.54 -27.30
C LYS A 10 -8.71 -40.85 -26.78
N LEU A 11 -7.59 -41.10 -27.47
CA LEU A 11 -6.39 -40.25 -27.39
C LEU A 11 -6.78 -38.91 -27.99
N ILE A 12 -7.35 -38.04 -27.16
CA ILE A 12 -7.23 -36.60 -27.36
C ILE A 12 -5.78 -36.33 -26.94
N ASN A 13 -4.96 -35.79 -27.84
CA ASN A 13 -3.66 -35.23 -27.46
C ASN A 13 -3.94 -34.13 -26.43
N LEU A 14 -3.86 -34.48 -25.14
CA LEU A 14 -3.99 -33.53 -24.03
C LEU A 14 -2.61 -32.91 -23.90
N ILE A 15 -2.46 -31.71 -24.47
CA ILE A 15 -1.30 -30.88 -24.23
C ILE A 15 -1.46 -30.34 -22.81
N ASP A 16 -0.57 -30.72 -21.88
CA ASP A 16 -0.62 -30.26 -20.50
C ASP A 16 -0.28 -28.76 -20.45
N LYS A 17 -1.03 -27.99 -19.67
CA LYS A 17 -0.82 -26.56 -19.48
C LYS A 17 0.01 -26.30 -18.24
N PHE A 18 1.27 -25.96 -18.45
CA PHE A 18 2.15 -25.43 -17.42
C PHE A 18 1.79 -23.98 -17.13
N CYS A 19 1.43 -23.70 -15.88
CA CYS A 19 1.22 -22.36 -15.40
C CYS A 19 2.54 -21.71 -14.98
N ALA A 20 2.87 -20.59 -15.62
CA ALA A 20 4.18 -19.98 -15.64
C ALA A 20 4.13 -18.51 -15.17
N PRO A 21 4.49 -18.23 -13.90
CA PRO A 21 4.54 -16.86 -13.39
C PRO A 21 5.65 -16.04 -14.04
N LEU A 22 5.34 -14.80 -14.46
CA LEU A 22 6.25 -13.88 -15.15
C LEU A 22 7.58 -13.65 -14.40
N ASP A 23 7.52 -13.56 -13.07
CA ASP A 23 8.69 -13.34 -12.20
C ASP A 23 9.68 -14.51 -12.20
N THR A 24 9.22 -15.71 -12.52
CA THR A 24 10.01 -16.95 -12.40
C THR A 24 10.29 -17.63 -13.74
N VAL A 25 9.39 -17.47 -14.71
CA VAL A 25 9.46 -18.10 -16.02
C VAL A 25 9.36 -17.01 -17.07
N SER A 26 10.51 -16.59 -17.62
CA SER A 26 10.53 -15.61 -18.70
C SER A 26 9.72 -16.06 -19.91
N GLU A 27 9.22 -15.10 -20.68
CA GLU A 27 8.49 -15.35 -21.92
C GLU A 27 9.31 -16.23 -22.89
N SER A 28 10.62 -15.99 -22.98
CA SER A 28 11.53 -16.80 -23.81
C SER A 28 11.63 -18.27 -23.36
N ALA A 29 11.63 -18.52 -22.05
CA ALA A 29 11.64 -19.87 -21.48
C ALA A 29 10.29 -20.56 -21.75
N CYS A 30 9.19 -19.83 -21.58
CA CYS A 30 7.84 -20.29 -21.89
C CYS A 30 7.66 -20.66 -23.37
N TYR A 31 8.18 -19.85 -24.29
CA TYR A 31 8.22 -20.22 -25.71
C TYR A 31 9.11 -21.44 -25.97
N SER A 32 10.24 -21.54 -25.30
CA SER A 32 11.17 -22.66 -25.48
C SER A 32 10.58 -23.99 -25.03
N LEU A 33 9.76 -24.00 -23.96
CA LEU A 33 9.02 -25.17 -23.49
C LEU A 33 8.02 -25.71 -24.52
N GLN A 34 7.57 -24.86 -25.45
CA GLN A 34 6.51 -25.19 -26.42
C GLN A 34 7.07 -25.56 -27.81
N ARG A 35 8.39 -25.65 -27.98
CA ARG A 35 9.02 -25.94 -29.28
C ARG A 35 9.09 -27.44 -29.58
N GLY A 36 9.05 -27.77 -30.87
CA GLY A 36 9.20 -29.15 -31.37
C GLY A 36 7.95 -29.99 -31.08
N ASP A 37 8.17 -31.25 -30.69
CA ASP A 37 7.10 -32.20 -30.34
C ASP A 37 6.72 -32.13 -28.85
N SER A 38 6.80 -30.93 -28.24
CA SER A 38 6.47 -30.75 -26.82
C SER A 38 4.98 -30.97 -26.57
N GLU A 39 4.68 -31.80 -25.57
CA GLU A 39 3.31 -32.05 -25.08
C GLU A 39 2.90 -31.06 -23.98
N VAL A 40 3.68 -29.99 -23.76
CA VAL A 40 3.42 -28.96 -22.76
C VAL A 40 3.18 -27.61 -23.45
N SER A 41 2.05 -26.99 -23.14
CA SER A 41 1.77 -25.59 -23.42
C SER A 41 2.03 -24.74 -22.19
N CYS A 42 2.35 -23.47 -22.37
CA CYS A 42 2.72 -22.59 -21.28
C CYS A 42 1.73 -21.43 -21.17
N LEU A 43 1.07 -21.33 -20.01
CA LEU A 43 0.15 -20.27 -19.65
C LEU A 43 0.89 -19.26 -18.77
N GLN A 44 1.22 -18.11 -19.35
CA GLN A 44 1.81 -17.00 -18.59
C GLN A 44 0.77 -16.38 -17.65
N VAL A 45 1.16 -16.13 -16.41
CA VAL A 45 0.35 -15.51 -15.36
C VAL A 45 1.19 -14.48 -14.59
N GLN A 46 0.54 -13.58 -13.87
CA GLN A 46 1.21 -12.54 -13.08
C GLN A 46 2.05 -13.13 -11.95
N ASP A 47 1.47 -14.04 -11.17
CA ASP A 47 2.11 -14.68 -10.02
C ASP A 47 1.51 -16.04 -9.68
N ASN A 48 2.00 -16.64 -8.60
CA ASN A 48 1.53 -17.93 -8.13
C ASN A 48 0.14 -17.89 -7.49
N ALA A 49 -0.35 -16.75 -7.00
CA ALA A 49 -1.73 -16.64 -6.57
C ALA A 49 -2.67 -16.74 -7.78
N GLU A 50 -2.34 -16.06 -8.87
CA GLU A 50 -3.06 -16.24 -10.14
C GLU A 50 -2.92 -17.68 -10.64
N CYS A 51 -1.72 -18.26 -10.55
CA CYS A 51 -1.49 -19.64 -10.94
C CYS A 51 -2.39 -20.63 -10.18
N ALA A 52 -2.55 -20.44 -8.87
CA ALA A 52 -3.46 -21.23 -8.05
C ALA A 52 -4.93 -21.06 -8.49
N ILE A 53 -5.35 -19.85 -8.88
CA ILE A 53 -6.68 -19.63 -9.45
C ILE A 53 -6.85 -20.42 -10.76
N ARG A 54 -5.89 -20.30 -11.70
CA ARG A 54 -5.94 -21.00 -12.99
C ARG A 54 -5.98 -22.52 -12.84
N LEU A 55 -5.23 -23.07 -11.88
CA LEU A 55 -5.27 -24.51 -11.55
C LEU A 55 -6.64 -24.92 -10.99
N ALA A 56 -7.19 -24.16 -10.03
CA ALA A 56 -8.48 -24.46 -9.41
C ALA A 56 -9.64 -24.38 -10.41
N GLU A 57 -9.53 -23.54 -11.44
CA GLU A 57 -10.52 -23.38 -12.51
C GLU A 57 -10.33 -24.37 -13.68
N GLY A 58 -9.28 -25.19 -13.67
CA GLY A 58 -8.94 -26.11 -14.77
C GLY A 58 -8.44 -25.39 -16.04
N GLN A 59 -7.98 -24.15 -15.90
CA GLN A 59 -7.34 -23.39 -16.98
C GLN A 59 -5.86 -23.74 -17.14
N ALA A 60 -5.24 -24.28 -16.09
CA ALA A 60 -3.91 -24.88 -16.10
C ALA A 60 -3.92 -26.26 -15.43
N ASP A 61 -2.91 -27.08 -15.73
CA ASP A 61 -2.82 -28.46 -15.25
C ASP A 61 -1.78 -28.62 -14.12
N PHE A 62 -0.67 -27.87 -14.18
CA PHE A 62 0.35 -27.88 -13.12
C PHE A 62 1.15 -26.57 -13.06
N GLY A 63 1.78 -26.30 -11.91
CA GLY A 63 2.64 -25.14 -11.67
C GLY A 63 3.67 -25.43 -10.58
N VAL A 64 4.66 -24.54 -10.43
CA VAL A 64 5.74 -24.69 -9.42
C VAL A 64 5.51 -23.71 -8.28
N PHE A 65 5.36 -24.24 -7.06
CA PHE A 65 5.11 -23.46 -5.84
C PHE A 65 6.21 -23.72 -4.81
N ASN A 66 6.67 -22.68 -4.11
CA ASN A 66 7.46 -22.84 -2.89
C ASN A 66 6.56 -23.18 -1.68
N ALA A 67 7.16 -23.38 -0.51
CA ALA A 67 6.43 -23.79 0.68
C ALA A 67 5.39 -22.76 1.13
N GLU A 68 5.73 -21.47 1.10
CA GLU A 68 4.86 -20.36 1.48
C GLU A 68 3.68 -20.20 0.52
N GLU A 69 3.92 -20.28 -0.77
CA GLU A 69 2.92 -20.20 -1.83
C GLU A 69 1.95 -21.39 -1.78
N LEU A 70 2.46 -22.59 -1.51
CA LEU A 70 1.64 -23.79 -1.35
C LEU A 70 0.81 -23.71 -0.05
N LEU A 71 1.40 -23.25 1.05
CA LEU A 71 0.69 -23.01 2.31
C LEU A 71 -0.45 -22.00 2.12
N LEU A 72 -0.19 -20.94 1.37
CA LEU A 72 -1.19 -19.93 1.00
C LEU A 72 -2.29 -20.55 0.12
N THR A 73 -1.90 -21.25 -0.95
CA THR A 73 -2.80 -21.91 -1.90
C THR A 73 -3.75 -22.87 -1.20
N HIS A 74 -3.25 -23.66 -0.25
CA HIS A 74 -4.06 -24.62 0.50
C HIS A 74 -5.15 -23.93 1.35
N GLN A 75 -4.99 -22.67 1.74
CA GLN A 75 -6.04 -21.93 2.49
C GLN A 75 -7.24 -21.56 1.62
N PHE A 76 -7.08 -21.51 0.29
CA PHE A 76 -8.14 -21.16 -0.65
C PHE A 76 -8.66 -22.38 -1.43
N TYR A 77 -7.77 -23.32 -1.75
CA TYR A 77 -8.03 -24.41 -2.70
C TYR A 77 -7.61 -25.79 -2.16
N SER A 78 -7.82 -26.05 -0.86
CA SER A 78 -7.38 -27.28 -0.17
C SER A 78 -7.81 -28.60 -0.83
N SER A 79 -8.94 -28.61 -1.53
CA SER A 79 -9.47 -29.80 -2.21
C SER A 79 -9.21 -29.84 -3.72
N HIS A 80 -8.64 -28.77 -4.30
CA HIS A 80 -8.44 -28.64 -5.75
C HIS A 80 -6.97 -28.76 -6.15
N ILE A 81 -6.04 -28.39 -5.26
CA ILE A 81 -4.61 -28.37 -5.54
C ILE A 81 -3.88 -29.26 -4.53
N GLN A 82 -3.07 -30.18 -5.04
CA GLN A 82 -2.25 -31.09 -4.24
C GLN A 82 -0.81 -31.13 -4.75
N PRO A 83 0.20 -31.21 -3.87
CA PRO A 83 1.57 -31.47 -4.28
C PRO A 83 1.69 -32.87 -4.87
N ILE A 84 2.21 -32.97 -6.10
CA ILE A 84 2.46 -34.25 -6.78
C ILE A 84 3.94 -34.60 -6.86
N LEU A 85 4.82 -33.58 -6.87
CA LEU A 85 6.27 -33.71 -7.01
C LEU A 85 6.97 -32.63 -6.18
N GLN A 86 8.21 -32.91 -5.77
CA GLN A 86 9.07 -31.98 -5.05
C GLN A 86 10.31 -31.67 -5.89
N LEU A 87 10.64 -30.39 -6.05
CA LEU A 87 11.93 -29.98 -6.62
C LEU A 87 12.99 -30.02 -5.52
N ARG A 88 14.12 -30.67 -5.80
CA ARG A 88 15.27 -30.74 -4.90
C ARG A 88 16.46 -30.04 -5.52
N HIS A 89 17.28 -29.44 -4.67
CA HIS A 89 18.52 -28.82 -5.11
C HIS A 89 19.43 -29.89 -5.74
N LYS A 90 20.06 -29.58 -6.88
CA LYS A 90 20.85 -30.54 -7.68
C LYS A 90 21.94 -31.23 -6.86
N ASP A 91 22.55 -30.50 -5.92
CA ASP A 91 23.67 -30.99 -5.10
C ASP A 91 23.20 -31.55 -3.74
N ARG A 92 21.90 -31.48 -3.42
CA ARG A 92 21.34 -31.87 -2.12
C ARG A 92 20.13 -32.79 -2.28
N GLN A 93 20.25 -33.81 -3.14
CA GLN A 93 19.14 -34.71 -3.44
C GLN A 93 18.79 -35.68 -2.30
N GLU A 94 19.76 -35.99 -1.45
CA GLU A 94 19.60 -36.88 -0.28
C GLU A 94 18.98 -36.16 0.93
N GLU A 95 18.96 -34.82 0.94
CA GLU A 95 18.33 -34.05 2.00
C GLU A 95 16.79 -34.14 1.88
N GLU A 96 16.11 -34.44 2.99
CA GLU A 96 14.64 -34.54 3.04
C GLU A 96 13.96 -33.16 3.00
N PHE A 97 14.60 -32.14 3.61
CA PHE A 97 14.07 -30.79 3.76
C PHE A 97 14.99 -29.76 3.12
N GLU A 98 14.44 -28.67 2.58
CA GLU A 98 15.23 -27.58 1.97
C GLU A 98 16.14 -26.88 3.00
N PHE A 99 15.64 -26.76 4.23
CA PHE A 99 16.37 -26.36 5.42
C PHE A 99 15.67 -26.89 6.68
N GLN A 100 16.40 -26.94 7.78
CA GLN A 100 15.86 -27.25 9.11
C GLN A 100 16.35 -26.16 10.07
N THR A 101 15.48 -25.70 10.98
CA THR A 101 15.86 -24.69 11.97
C THR A 101 16.18 -25.36 13.31
N VAL A 102 17.25 -24.93 13.98
CA VAL A 102 17.64 -25.47 15.28
C VAL A 102 18.02 -24.36 16.25
N ALA A 103 17.71 -24.58 17.53
CA ALA A 103 18.25 -23.81 18.64
C ALA A 103 19.41 -24.59 19.25
N VAL A 104 20.62 -24.04 19.13
CA VAL A 104 21.86 -24.64 19.63
C VAL A 104 22.13 -24.12 21.03
N VAL A 105 22.35 -25.03 21.98
CA VAL A 105 22.64 -24.70 23.38
C VAL A 105 23.90 -25.46 23.85
N PRO A 106 24.63 -24.93 24.85
CA PRO A 106 25.72 -25.64 25.49
C PRO A 106 25.27 -26.95 26.16
N VAL A 107 26.16 -27.95 26.17
CA VAL A 107 25.84 -29.32 26.65
C VAL A 107 25.48 -29.37 28.14
N ASP A 108 26.04 -28.50 28.96
CA ASP A 108 25.74 -28.39 30.39
C ASP A 108 24.25 -28.11 30.68
N LEU A 109 23.57 -27.36 29.79
CA LEU A 109 22.12 -27.13 29.87
C LEU A 109 21.30 -28.38 29.55
N THR A 110 21.89 -29.40 28.92
CA THR A 110 21.19 -30.63 28.50
C THR A 110 21.33 -31.79 29.49
N GLN A 111 22.28 -31.71 30.43
CA GLN A 111 22.59 -32.77 31.40
C GLN A 111 21.62 -32.81 32.60
N GLN A 112 20.60 -31.96 32.63
CA GLN A 112 19.58 -31.94 33.68
C GLN A 112 18.44 -32.93 33.35
N ASN A 113 18.04 -33.77 34.31
CA ASN A 113 16.89 -34.70 34.21
C ASN A 113 15.54 -33.94 34.26
N ILE A 114 15.34 -33.04 33.29
CA ILE A 114 14.20 -32.16 33.17
C ILE A 114 13.47 -32.47 31.86
N LEU A 115 12.14 -32.34 31.85
CA LEU A 115 11.32 -32.56 30.67
C LEU A 115 11.71 -31.58 29.53
N PRO A 116 11.67 -32.00 28.26
CA PRO A 116 11.98 -31.16 27.10
C PRO A 116 11.42 -29.73 27.12
N GLY A 117 10.13 -29.56 27.43
CA GLY A 117 9.48 -28.25 27.48
C GLY A 117 9.88 -27.39 28.68
N GLU A 118 10.31 -28.00 29.78
CA GLU A 118 10.81 -27.28 30.96
C GLU A 118 12.25 -26.80 30.75
N ARG A 119 13.05 -27.51 29.93
CA ARG A 119 14.41 -27.07 29.56
C ARG A 119 14.41 -25.73 28.83
N LEU A 120 13.41 -25.47 27.98
CA LEU A 120 13.28 -24.19 27.29
C LEU A 120 12.97 -23.04 28.24
N LYS A 121 12.21 -23.27 29.31
CA LYS A 121 11.93 -22.25 30.34
C LYS A 121 13.21 -21.82 31.07
N ASN A 122 14.20 -22.71 31.17
CA ASN A 122 15.49 -22.41 31.78
C ASN A 122 16.39 -21.53 30.90
N LEU A 123 15.96 -21.19 29.68
CA LEU A 123 16.63 -20.18 28.84
C LEU A 123 16.31 -18.75 29.27
N LYS A 124 15.50 -18.57 30.33
CA LYS A 124 15.25 -17.25 30.89
C LYS A 124 16.56 -16.61 31.37
N ASP A 125 16.76 -15.33 31.04
CA ASP A 125 17.94 -14.53 31.37
C ASP A 125 19.28 -15.15 30.91
N SER A 126 19.23 -16.00 29.87
CA SER A 126 20.38 -16.79 29.42
C SER A 126 21.20 -16.15 28.28
N GLY A 127 20.69 -15.08 27.66
CA GLY A 127 21.31 -14.44 26.52
C GLY A 127 21.04 -15.16 25.19
N PHE A 128 20.57 -14.43 24.17
CA PHE A 128 20.17 -14.99 22.88
C PHE A 128 21.02 -14.47 21.70
N CYS A 129 21.51 -15.38 20.85
CA CYS A 129 22.21 -15.06 19.61
C CYS A 129 21.30 -15.36 18.40
N HIS A 130 20.68 -14.32 17.84
CA HIS A 130 19.79 -14.41 16.68
C HIS A 130 20.60 -14.16 15.39
N PRO A 131 20.32 -14.83 14.26
CA PRO A 131 21.07 -14.65 13.01
C PRO A 131 20.86 -13.26 12.40
N GLY A 132 19.71 -12.65 12.67
CA GLY A 132 19.35 -11.30 12.26
C GLY A 132 18.29 -11.27 11.17
N PHE A 133 17.85 -10.07 10.81
CA PHE A 133 16.94 -9.83 9.69
C PHE A 133 17.73 -9.24 8.52
N SER A 134 17.61 -9.83 7.33
CA SER A 134 18.30 -9.37 6.12
C SER A 134 17.42 -9.53 4.89
N GLN A 135 17.43 -8.55 3.98
CA GLN A 135 16.72 -8.64 2.70
C GLN A 135 17.26 -9.74 1.76
N SER A 136 18.43 -10.29 2.04
CA SER A 136 19.05 -11.37 1.26
C SER A 136 18.73 -12.77 1.78
N GLN A 137 18.11 -12.87 2.96
CA GLN A 137 17.94 -14.13 3.68
C GLN A 137 16.88 -15.04 3.04
N TRP A 138 17.04 -16.35 3.20
CA TRP A 138 16.04 -17.33 2.78
C TRP A 138 14.89 -17.48 3.77
N TRP A 139 15.10 -17.13 5.04
CA TRP A 139 14.08 -17.26 6.09
C TRP A 139 13.20 -16.02 6.17
N ASN A 140 11.90 -16.18 5.95
CA ASN A 140 10.95 -15.11 6.22
C ASN A 140 10.85 -14.80 7.73
N ASP A 141 10.20 -13.68 8.07
CA ASP A 141 10.05 -13.24 9.46
C ASP A 141 9.32 -14.30 10.32
N TYR A 142 8.38 -15.05 9.75
CA TYR A 142 7.70 -16.13 10.46
C TYR A 142 8.71 -17.20 10.95
N ILE A 143 9.63 -17.62 10.08
CA ILE A 143 10.67 -18.61 10.42
C ILE A 143 11.66 -18.03 11.44
N LEU A 144 12.14 -16.80 11.22
CA LEU A 144 13.11 -16.15 12.11
C LEU A 144 12.57 -15.99 13.54
N LYS A 145 11.32 -15.57 13.66
CA LYS A 145 10.65 -15.35 14.94
C LYS A 145 10.09 -16.63 15.55
N ASN A 146 10.11 -17.77 14.84
CA ASN A 146 9.46 -19.01 15.29
C ASN A 146 10.00 -19.48 16.65
N PHE A 147 11.32 -19.49 16.84
CA PHE A 147 11.90 -19.89 18.12
C PHE A 147 11.57 -18.87 19.23
N GLU A 148 11.69 -17.56 18.94
CA GLU A 148 11.33 -16.48 19.86
C GLU A 148 9.90 -16.68 20.40
N ASN A 149 8.93 -16.81 19.49
CA ASN A 149 7.51 -16.97 19.79
C ASN A 149 7.15 -18.30 20.46
N SER A 150 7.99 -19.34 20.30
CA SER A 150 7.75 -20.65 20.91
C SER A 150 8.17 -20.72 22.37
N VAL A 151 9.13 -19.89 22.79
CA VAL A 151 9.71 -19.96 24.14
C VAL A 151 9.30 -18.80 25.04
N ASN A 152 9.03 -17.62 24.47
CA ASN A 152 8.55 -16.49 25.25
C ASN A 152 7.02 -16.55 25.41
N PRO A 153 6.48 -16.33 26.63
CA PRO A 153 5.04 -16.18 26.81
C PRO A 153 4.62 -14.80 26.27
N LEU A 154 3.76 -14.77 25.25
CA LEU A 154 3.23 -13.52 24.69
C LEU A 154 2.46 -12.74 25.76
N GLN A 155 2.97 -11.56 26.12
CA GLN A 155 2.25 -10.54 26.87
C GLN A 155 1.98 -9.38 25.93
N CYS A 156 0.70 -9.03 25.76
CA CYS A 156 0.28 -7.91 24.92
C CYS A 156 -0.07 -6.73 25.82
N GLN A 157 0.56 -5.60 25.55
CA GLN A 157 0.24 -4.31 26.15
C GLN A 157 -0.39 -3.42 25.08
N ASP A 158 -1.52 -2.80 25.41
CA ASP A 158 -2.30 -1.98 24.45
C ASP A 158 -1.72 -0.56 24.26
N ASP A 159 -0.75 -0.17 25.09
CA ASP A 159 -0.08 1.13 25.07
C ASP A 159 1.25 1.14 24.31
N VAL A 160 1.59 0.05 23.62
CA VAL A 160 2.76 -0.06 22.75
C VAL A 160 2.44 -0.82 21.47
N THR A 161 3.26 -0.63 20.43
CA THR A 161 3.09 -1.27 19.12
C THR A 161 3.22 -2.79 19.20
N ALA A 162 2.68 -3.51 18.22
CA ALA A 162 2.84 -4.95 18.09
C ALA A 162 4.32 -5.37 18.05
N ILE A 163 5.15 -4.64 17.29
CA ILE A 163 6.59 -4.90 17.23
C ILE A 163 7.31 -4.62 18.55
N GLU A 164 6.86 -3.59 19.28
CA GLU A 164 7.42 -3.27 20.59
C GLU A 164 7.03 -4.31 21.64
N ASN A 165 5.80 -4.84 21.58
CA ASN A 165 5.41 -6.01 22.38
C ASN A 165 6.31 -7.22 22.10
N GLU A 166 6.64 -7.52 20.83
CA GLU A 166 7.59 -8.59 20.49
C GLU A 166 8.96 -8.34 21.15
N ILE A 167 9.48 -7.11 21.06
CA ILE A 167 10.77 -6.70 21.63
C ILE A 167 10.76 -6.80 23.16
N ILE A 168 9.72 -6.31 23.83
CA ILE A 168 9.56 -6.37 25.28
C ILE A 168 9.51 -7.83 25.74
N ASN A 169 8.73 -8.67 25.07
CA ASN A 169 8.63 -10.09 25.41
C ASN A 169 9.96 -10.81 25.24
N LEU A 170 10.70 -10.53 24.17
CA LEU A 170 12.03 -11.10 23.94
C LEU A 170 13.02 -10.66 25.01
N LYS A 171 13.07 -9.36 25.32
CA LYS A 171 13.94 -8.78 26.35
C LYS A 171 13.61 -9.35 27.74
N ASN A 172 12.33 -9.43 28.10
CA ASN A 172 11.88 -9.95 29.39
C ASN A 172 12.17 -11.44 29.57
N PHE A 173 12.23 -12.19 28.47
CA PHE A 173 12.56 -13.61 28.51
C PHE A 173 14.08 -13.84 28.54
N PHE A 174 14.84 -13.32 27.57
CA PHE A 174 16.27 -13.63 27.43
C PHE A 174 17.21 -12.71 28.21
N GLY A 175 16.73 -11.55 28.69
CA GLY A 175 17.51 -10.53 29.38
C GLY A 175 18.40 -9.72 28.45
N LYS A 176 19.27 -10.39 27.68
CA LYS A 176 20.17 -9.79 26.66
C LYS A 176 20.11 -10.58 25.35
N ALA A 177 20.42 -9.93 24.23
CA ALA A 177 20.55 -10.60 22.95
C ALA A 177 21.60 -9.95 22.04
N CYS A 178 21.94 -10.64 20.96
CA CYS A 178 22.32 -10.00 19.72
C CYS A 178 21.24 -10.31 18.69
N ARG A 179 20.51 -9.27 18.24
CA ARG A 179 19.45 -9.36 17.24
C ARG A 179 19.71 -8.39 16.08
N PRO A 180 20.55 -8.76 15.11
CA PRO A 180 20.92 -7.86 14.02
C PRO A 180 19.81 -7.57 13.02
N GLY A 181 20.02 -6.54 12.22
CA GLY A 181 19.12 -6.18 11.12
C GLY A 181 17.99 -5.23 11.53
N GLU A 182 17.04 -5.04 10.61
CA GLU A 182 15.90 -4.14 10.79
C GLU A 182 14.80 -4.83 11.61
N TRP A 183 14.43 -4.23 12.76
CA TRP A 183 13.34 -4.69 13.62
C TRP A 183 12.00 -4.15 13.16
N ALA A 184 12.00 -2.95 12.57
CA ALA A 184 10.84 -2.30 11.97
C ALA A 184 11.15 -1.88 10.53
N ALA A 185 10.14 -1.91 9.66
CA ALA A 185 10.28 -1.50 8.26
C ALA A 185 10.51 0.03 8.11
N ASP A 186 10.02 0.84 9.07
CA ASP A 186 10.37 2.25 9.15
C ASP A 186 11.70 2.45 9.89
N SER A 187 12.68 3.05 9.22
CA SER A 187 14.03 3.24 9.75
C SER A 187 14.11 4.14 10.99
N ALA A 188 13.21 5.11 11.15
CA ALA A 188 13.21 5.99 12.33
C ALA A 188 12.67 5.24 13.54
N VAL A 189 11.57 4.49 13.36
CA VAL A 189 11.01 3.61 14.41
C VAL A 189 12.02 2.53 14.80
N ASP A 190 12.70 1.92 13.83
CA ASP A 190 13.74 0.92 14.09
C ASP A 190 14.88 1.46 14.97
N GLN A 191 15.39 2.66 14.63
CA GLN A 191 16.43 3.33 15.42
C GLN A 191 15.96 3.68 16.83
N GLU A 192 14.71 4.14 16.97
CA GLU A 192 14.12 4.45 18.27
C GLU A 192 14.01 3.19 19.14
N LEU A 193 13.52 2.08 18.59
CA LEU A 193 13.40 0.80 19.29
C LEU A 193 14.77 0.28 19.72
N LYS A 194 15.79 0.30 18.85
CA LYS A 194 17.16 -0.09 19.20
C LYS A 194 17.75 0.75 20.32
N LYS A 195 17.48 2.06 20.32
CA LYS A 195 17.91 2.97 21.37
C LYS A 195 17.17 2.73 22.70
N LYS A 196 15.88 2.39 22.63
CA LYS A 196 15.02 2.13 23.80
C LYS A 196 15.33 0.77 24.45
N TYR A 197 15.74 -0.22 23.65
CA TYR A 197 16.02 -1.59 24.07
C TYR A 197 17.44 -2.05 23.71
N PRO A 198 18.50 -1.36 24.22
CA PRO A 198 19.89 -1.69 23.89
C PRO A 198 20.29 -3.11 24.34
N GLU A 199 19.56 -3.70 25.29
CA GLU A 199 19.82 -5.06 25.77
C GLU A 199 19.74 -6.11 24.66
N LEU A 200 18.95 -5.87 23.62
CA LEU A 200 18.82 -6.77 22.47
C LEU A 200 19.98 -6.67 21.46
N CYS A 201 20.89 -5.72 21.65
CA CYS A 201 22.13 -5.59 20.89
C CYS A 201 23.38 -5.85 21.75
N ALA A 202 23.22 -6.05 23.07
CA ALA A 202 24.30 -6.13 24.05
C ALA A 202 25.23 -7.36 23.88
N LEU A 203 24.82 -8.37 23.11
CA LEU A 203 25.66 -9.54 22.81
C LEU A 203 26.32 -9.47 21.43
N CYS A 204 26.05 -8.41 20.66
CA CYS A 204 26.61 -8.27 19.32
C CYS A 204 28.13 -7.99 19.38
N ASP A 205 28.80 -8.08 18.24
CA ASP A 205 30.20 -7.66 18.15
C ASP A 205 30.28 -6.12 18.10
N ASN A 206 29.32 -5.50 17.42
CA ASN A 206 29.10 -4.07 17.46
C ASN A 206 27.71 -3.75 18.03
N GLU A 207 27.67 -3.28 19.28
CA GLU A 207 26.42 -2.96 19.99
C GLU A 207 25.69 -1.73 19.40
N VAL A 208 26.43 -0.78 18.80
CA VAL A 208 25.87 0.46 18.26
C VAL A 208 25.12 0.22 16.96
N THR A 209 25.74 -0.53 16.05
CA THR A 209 25.10 -0.91 14.77
C THR A 209 24.25 -2.18 14.90
N CYS A 210 24.27 -2.82 16.08
CA CYS A 210 23.59 -4.08 16.34
C CYS A 210 23.94 -5.15 15.30
N SER A 211 25.23 -5.46 15.15
CA SER A 211 25.70 -6.37 14.09
C SER A 211 26.81 -7.32 14.55
N TYR A 212 26.93 -8.45 13.83
CA TYR A 212 28.09 -9.33 13.92
C TYR A 212 29.20 -8.85 13.00
N ASP A 213 30.46 -9.14 13.36
CA ASP A 213 31.59 -8.92 12.45
C ASP A 213 31.51 -9.85 11.22
N ASN A 214 30.99 -11.06 11.44
CA ASN A 214 30.74 -12.04 10.39
C ASN A 214 29.24 -12.13 10.08
N MET A 215 28.86 -11.59 8.92
CA MET A 215 27.49 -11.64 8.38
C MET A 215 27.34 -12.71 7.29
N ASP A 216 28.31 -13.61 7.12
CA ASP A 216 28.26 -14.69 6.14
C ASP A 216 27.05 -15.58 6.40
N HIS A 217 26.50 -16.14 5.32
CA HIS A 217 25.33 -17.00 5.39
C HIS A 217 24.18 -16.35 6.17
N HIS A 218 23.90 -15.08 5.87
CA HIS A 218 22.81 -14.30 6.48
C HIS A 218 22.90 -14.21 8.02
N GLY A 219 24.13 -14.18 8.56
CA GLY A 219 24.38 -14.00 9.99
C GLY A 219 24.26 -15.28 10.84
N HIS A 220 23.96 -16.44 10.24
CA HIS A 220 23.94 -17.72 10.97
C HIS A 220 25.30 -18.05 11.61
N ILE A 221 26.41 -17.78 10.91
CA ILE A 221 27.75 -18.02 11.45
C ILE A 221 28.07 -17.05 12.60
N GLY A 222 27.70 -15.78 12.46
CA GLY A 222 27.82 -14.78 13.53
C GLY A 222 27.07 -15.19 14.80
N ALA A 223 25.84 -15.69 14.66
CA ALA A 223 25.06 -16.20 15.80
C ALA A 223 25.73 -17.40 16.50
N LEU A 224 26.29 -18.33 15.73
CA LEU A 224 27.03 -19.47 16.28
C LEU A 224 28.34 -19.04 16.96
N GLN A 225 29.03 -18.03 16.43
CA GLN A 225 30.21 -17.44 17.07
C GLN A 225 29.85 -16.71 18.37
N CYS A 226 28.74 -15.98 18.40
CA CYS A 226 28.19 -15.36 19.61
C CYS A 226 27.98 -16.39 20.73
N LEU A 227 27.40 -17.56 20.39
CA LEU A 227 27.26 -18.68 21.31
C LEU A 227 28.62 -19.28 21.71
N ALA A 228 29.49 -19.57 20.75
CA ALA A 228 30.78 -20.21 21.00
C ALA A 228 31.72 -19.35 21.87
N ARG A 229 31.62 -18.02 21.78
CA ARG A 229 32.34 -17.06 22.63
C ARG A 229 31.72 -16.93 24.03
N GLY A 230 30.60 -17.60 24.31
CA GLY A 230 29.92 -17.55 25.59
C GLY A 230 29.19 -16.23 25.87
N LYS A 231 28.91 -15.42 24.83
CA LYS A 231 28.15 -14.17 24.99
C LYS A 231 26.68 -14.45 25.33
N GLY A 232 26.08 -15.43 24.65
CA GLY A 232 24.75 -15.97 24.95
C GLY A 232 24.79 -17.48 25.17
N LYS A 233 23.70 -18.05 25.67
CA LYS A 233 23.57 -19.50 25.92
C LYS A 233 22.66 -20.22 24.93
N VAL A 234 22.11 -19.50 23.95
CA VAL A 234 21.34 -20.10 22.86
C VAL A 234 21.56 -19.35 21.57
N ALA A 235 21.81 -20.08 20.48
CA ALA A 235 21.84 -19.53 19.11
C ALA A 235 20.76 -20.17 18.26
N TYR A 236 20.06 -19.36 17.45
CA TYR A 236 19.13 -19.86 16.44
C TYR A 236 19.82 -19.87 15.07
N ALA A 237 19.81 -21.02 14.38
CA ALA A 237 20.49 -21.14 13.09
C ALA A 237 19.91 -22.27 12.23
N ALA A 238 20.18 -22.22 10.93
CA ALA A 238 19.87 -23.33 10.04
C ALA A 238 20.83 -24.50 10.31
N LEU A 239 20.29 -25.72 10.33
CA LEU A 239 21.02 -26.91 10.74
C LEU A 239 22.27 -27.17 9.89
N ASN A 240 22.16 -26.99 8.58
CA ASN A 240 23.29 -27.13 7.66
C ASN A 240 24.46 -26.22 8.04
N TYR A 241 24.20 -24.98 8.44
CA TYR A 241 25.24 -24.05 8.91
C TYR A 241 25.83 -24.48 10.26
N VAL A 242 25.02 -25.07 11.15
CA VAL A 242 25.52 -25.64 12.41
C VAL A 242 26.46 -26.82 12.14
N GLN A 243 26.06 -27.75 11.29
CA GLN A 243 26.86 -28.93 10.91
C GLN A 243 28.18 -28.50 10.25
N ASN A 244 28.12 -27.55 9.33
CA ASN A 244 29.31 -27.00 8.66
C ASN A 244 30.23 -26.28 9.65
N TYR A 245 29.68 -25.48 10.57
CA TYR A 245 30.46 -24.73 11.55
C TYR A 245 31.14 -25.65 12.57
N LEU A 246 30.41 -26.64 13.09
CA LEU A 246 30.93 -27.59 14.09
C LEU A 246 31.71 -28.75 13.48
N LYS A 247 31.73 -28.88 12.14
CA LYS A 247 32.35 -30.00 11.39
C LYS A 247 31.84 -31.37 11.84
N VAL A 248 30.54 -31.49 12.12
CA VAL A 248 29.89 -32.73 12.57
C VAL A 248 28.73 -33.10 11.67
N SER A 249 28.60 -34.41 11.39
CA SER A 249 27.52 -34.99 10.59
C SER A 249 26.27 -35.34 11.42
N GLU A 250 26.42 -35.61 12.73
CA GLU A 250 25.33 -35.99 13.63
C GLU A 250 25.30 -35.08 14.88
N ILE A 251 24.13 -34.51 15.18
CA ILE A 251 23.87 -33.73 16.40
C ILE A 251 22.70 -34.41 17.15
N LEU A 252 22.76 -34.47 18.48
CA LEU A 252 21.68 -35.01 19.30
C LEU A 252 20.50 -34.01 19.33
N TYR A 253 19.39 -34.32 18.66
CA TYR A 253 18.22 -33.44 18.62
C TYR A 253 17.16 -33.79 19.67
N LEU A 254 16.55 -32.76 20.24
CA LEU A 254 15.29 -32.87 20.97
C LEU A 254 14.18 -32.28 20.08
N HIS A 255 13.19 -33.08 19.68
CA HIS A 255 12.11 -32.59 18.82
C HIS A 255 11.18 -31.67 19.60
N LEU A 256 11.16 -30.39 19.24
CA LEU A 256 10.12 -29.46 19.66
C LEU A 256 8.91 -29.64 18.75
N ARG A 257 7.87 -30.32 19.25
CA ARG A 257 6.56 -30.32 18.57
C ARG A 257 5.87 -28.99 18.86
N THR A 258 6.04 -28.02 17.98
CA THR A 258 5.18 -26.83 17.98
C THR A 258 3.89 -27.20 17.26
N PHE A 259 2.79 -27.28 18.01
CA PHE A 259 1.46 -27.23 17.41
C PHE A 259 1.20 -25.78 17.04
N SER A 260 1.17 -25.45 15.75
CA SER A 260 0.63 -24.20 15.24
C SER A 260 -0.91 -24.22 15.38
N GLY A 261 -1.39 -24.09 16.62
CA GLY A 261 -2.79 -23.95 16.94
C GLY A 261 -3.24 -22.50 16.83
N GLY A 262 -4.20 -22.21 15.95
CA GLY A 262 -4.88 -20.91 15.91
C GLY A 262 -5.33 -20.44 14.53
N SER A 263 -6.27 -21.16 13.90
CA SER A 263 -7.05 -20.62 12.80
C SER A 263 -8.31 -19.95 13.34
N CYS A 264 -8.38 -18.63 13.31
CA CYS A 264 -9.67 -17.95 13.18
C CYS A 264 -10.11 -18.13 11.72
N ALA A 265 -10.85 -19.20 11.46
CA ALA A 265 -11.58 -19.36 10.22
C ALA A 265 -12.87 -18.54 10.32
N GLN A 266 -12.94 -17.42 9.60
CA GLN A 266 -14.22 -16.90 9.12
C GLN A 266 -14.25 -17.09 7.61
N LEU A 267 -14.82 -18.23 7.19
CA LEU A 267 -15.27 -18.44 5.82
C LEU A 267 -16.60 -17.70 5.66
N ARG A 268 -16.54 -16.48 5.15
CA ARG A 268 -17.64 -15.89 4.37
C ARG A 268 -17.14 -15.75 2.94
N ARG A 269 -17.78 -16.49 2.02
CA ARG A 269 -17.68 -16.28 0.57
C ARG A 269 -18.27 -14.90 0.31
N THR A 270 -17.45 -13.96 -0.14
CA THR A 270 -17.87 -12.60 -0.52
C THR A 270 -17.50 -12.42 -1.97
N ASP A 271 -18.53 -12.26 -2.81
CA ASP A 271 -18.55 -12.33 -4.27
C ASP A 271 -17.95 -11.10 -4.99
N ASP A 272 -16.80 -10.57 -4.57
CA ASP A 272 -16.09 -9.55 -5.36
C ASP A 272 -14.57 -9.72 -5.32
N LEU A 273 -13.93 -9.31 -6.43
CA LEU A 273 -12.51 -9.51 -6.67
C LEU A 273 -11.63 -8.69 -5.70
N GLU A 274 -12.06 -7.51 -5.31
CA GLU A 274 -11.38 -6.64 -4.33
C GLU A 274 -11.24 -7.36 -2.98
N THR A 275 -12.36 -7.84 -2.44
CA THR A 275 -12.38 -8.56 -1.16
C THR A 275 -11.59 -9.86 -1.24
N ASN A 276 -11.62 -10.54 -2.39
CA ASN A 276 -10.84 -11.74 -2.61
C ASN A 276 -9.34 -11.46 -2.64
N LYS A 277 -8.89 -10.45 -3.39
CA LYS A 277 -7.48 -10.01 -3.38
C LYS A 277 -7.04 -9.61 -1.98
N CYS A 278 -7.87 -8.87 -1.24
CA CYS A 278 -7.57 -8.49 0.15
C CYS A 278 -7.31 -9.73 1.01
N LYS A 279 -8.15 -10.76 0.90
CA LYS A 279 -7.96 -12.00 1.66
C LYS A 279 -6.66 -12.70 1.27
N TRP A 280 -6.32 -12.77 -0.01
CA TRP A 280 -5.05 -13.34 -0.47
C TRP A 280 -3.84 -12.60 0.12
N VAL A 281 -3.82 -11.27 0.00
CA VAL A 281 -2.77 -10.41 0.56
C VAL A 281 -2.68 -10.56 2.08
N ALA A 282 -3.81 -10.52 2.80
CA ALA A 282 -3.84 -10.67 4.24
C ALA A 282 -3.33 -12.04 4.73
N LYS A 283 -3.68 -13.12 4.01
CA LYS A 283 -3.17 -14.47 4.31
C LYS A 283 -1.69 -14.62 3.97
N ALA A 284 -1.23 -14.03 2.87
CA ALA A 284 0.18 -14.03 2.50
C ALA A 284 1.01 -13.26 3.54
N ALA A 285 0.59 -12.05 3.92
CA ALA A 285 1.21 -11.25 4.96
C ALA A 285 1.32 -12.04 6.28
N LYS A 286 0.24 -12.73 6.69
CA LYS A 286 0.27 -13.59 7.87
C LYS A 286 1.26 -14.75 7.74
N ALA A 287 1.31 -15.44 6.59
CA ALA A 287 2.23 -16.55 6.34
C ALA A 287 3.70 -16.10 6.36
N LEU A 288 3.95 -14.83 6.02
CA LEU A 288 5.27 -14.20 6.03
C LEU A 288 5.66 -13.59 7.38
N GLY A 289 4.77 -13.62 8.38
CA GLY A 289 5.05 -13.12 9.74
C GLY A 289 4.78 -11.62 9.94
N VAL A 290 3.99 -11.00 9.08
CA VAL A 290 3.55 -9.60 9.24
C VAL A 290 2.56 -9.48 10.40
N ALA A 291 2.76 -8.48 11.25
CA ALA A 291 1.90 -8.13 12.37
C ALA A 291 1.66 -6.61 12.45
N PRO A 292 0.49 -6.14 12.93
CA PRO A 292 -0.69 -6.93 13.28
C PRO A 292 -1.33 -7.62 12.06
N SER A 293 -2.20 -8.60 12.31
CA SER A 293 -2.90 -9.31 11.24
C SER A 293 -3.94 -8.41 10.56
N ILE A 294 -4.00 -8.47 9.24
CA ILE A 294 -4.93 -7.67 8.44
C ILE A 294 -6.26 -8.40 8.27
N SER A 295 -7.35 -7.65 8.33
CA SER A 295 -8.70 -8.15 8.06
C SER A 295 -9.36 -7.33 6.95
N CYS A 296 -10.28 -7.95 6.21
CA CYS A 296 -10.89 -7.37 5.03
C CYS A 296 -12.36 -7.08 5.27
N MET A 297 -12.78 -5.83 5.05
CA MET A 297 -14.17 -5.40 5.12
C MET A 297 -14.60 -4.88 3.74
N LYS A 298 -15.79 -5.31 3.30
CA LYS A 298 -16.41 -4.81 2.07
C LYS A 298 -17.39 -3.68 2.42
N SER A 299 -17.29 -2.58 1.68
CA SER A 299 -18.29 -1.50 1.66
C SER A 299 -18.94 -1.41 0.28
N ASN A 300 -20.12 -0.77 0.19
CA ASN A 300 -20.88 -0.68 -1.06
C ASN A 300 -20.42 0.45 -2.00
N SER A 301 -19.68 1.42 -1.49
CA SER A 301 -19.07 2.51 -2.26
C SER A 301 -17.86 3.08 -1.50
N THR A 302 -17.05 3.90 -2.18
CA THR A 302 -15.95 4.66 -1.57
C THR A 302 -16.44 5.51 -0.39
N PHE A 303 -17.50 6.30 -0.59
CA PHE A 303 -18.07 7.15 0.46
C PHE A 303 -18.69 6.36 1.62
N GLN A 304 -19.18 5.14 1.37
CA GLN A 304 -19.60 4.27 2.47
C GLN A 304 -18.40 3.80 3.29
N CYS A 305 -17.30 3.42 2.64
CA CYS A 305 -16.06 3.08 3.34
C CYS A 305 -15.53 4.29 4.13
N PHE A 306 -15.69 5.51 3.61
CA PHE A 306 -15.34 6.72 4.34
C PHE A 306 -16.10 6.87 5.66
N ARG A 307 -17.42 6.67 5.63
CA ARG A 307 -18.24 6.63 6.84
C ARG A 307 -17.83 5.49 7.77
N ASP A 308 -17.53 4.31 7.23
CA ASP A 308 -17.11 3.15 8.03
C ASP A 308 -15.78 3.44 8.77
N ILE A 309 -14.84 4.18 8.18
CA ILE A 309 -13.60 4.63 8.84
C ILE A 309 -13.93 5.63 9.96
N GLN A 310 -14.76 6.63 9.66
CA GLN A 310 -15.17 7.68 10.60
C GLN A 310 -15.92 7.11 11.82
N GLU A 311 -16.76 6.10 11.60
CA GLU A 311 -17.54 5.38 12.61
C GLU A 311 -16.74 4.29 13.33
N ASN A 312 -15.44 4.18 13.09
CA ASN A 312 -14.55 3.20 13.73
C ASN A 312 -14.94 1.74 13.45
N ARG A 313 -15.46 1.45 12.25
CA ARG A 313 -15.73 0.08 11.78
C ARG A 313 -14.58 -0.51 10.97
N THR A 314 -13.82 0.35 10.29
CA THR A 314 -12.61 -0.01 9.55
C THR A 314 -11.51 1.03 9.81
N ASP A 315 -10.26 0.68 9.54
CA ASP A 315 -9.11 1.50 9.95
C ASP A 315 -8.57 2.35 8.81
N ILE A 316 -8.46 1.74 7.61
CA ILE A 316 -7.84 2.36 6.44
C ILE A 316 -8.55 1.98 5.15
N MET A 317 -8.33 2.80 4.13
CA MET A 317 -8.66 2.52 2.74
C MET A 317 -7.60 3.16 1.84
N VAL A 318 -7.29 2.52 0.71
CA VAL A 318 -6.54 3.16 -0.37
C VAL A 318 -7.53 3.92 -1.25
N ILE A 319 -7.22 5.18 -1.52
CA ILE A 319 -8.05 6.04 -2.36
C ILE A 319 -7.26 6.58 -3.53
N ASP A 320 -7.98 6.79 -4.62
CA ASP A 320 -7.55 7.68 -5.69
C ASP A 320 -7.31 9.10 -5.12
N SER A 321 -6.26 9.75 -5.59
CA SER A 321 -5.91 11.12 -5.23
C SER A 321 -7.03 12.13 -5.49
N ASN A 322 -7.98 11.80 -6.39
CA ASN A 322 -9.22 12.53 -6.61
C ASN A 322 -10.06 12.69 -5.33
N TYR A 323 -10.06 11.70 -4.43
CA TYR A 323 -10.86 11.77 -3.20
C TYR A 323 -10.12 12.39 -2.01
N GLY A 324 -8.84 12.76 -2.16
CA GLY A 324 -8.01 13.24 -1.05
C GLY A 324 -8.57 14.50 -0.36
N TYR A 325 -9.16 15.41 -1.12
CA TYR A 325 -9.80 16.62 -0.57
C TYR A 325 -11.03 16.25 0.26
N LEU A 326 -11.96 15.48 -0.32
CA LEU A 326 -13.18 15.05 0.36
C LEU A 326 -12.88 14.24 1.64
N ALA A 327 -11.92 13.32 1.58
CA ALA A 327 -11.48 12.54 2.74
C ALA A 327 -11.07 13.45 3.92
N ARG A 328 -10.36 14.55 3.63
CA ARG A 328 -9.87 15.48 4.67
C ARG A 328 -10.91 16.49 5.15
N THR A 329 -11.75 17.01 4.26
CA THR A 329 -12.66 18.14 4.56
C THR A 329 -14.06 17.72 4.94
N VAL A 330 -14.51 16.55 4.46
CA VAL A 330 -15.87 16.02 4.73
C VAL A 330 -15.83 14.91 5.78
N TYR A 331 -14.83 14.02 5.71
CA TYR A 331 -14.79 12.79 6.53
C TYR A 331 -13.72 12.78 7.63
N ASP A 332 -13.06 13.91 7.89
CA ASP A 332 -12.02 14.10 8.93
C ASP A 332 -10.92 13.00 8.91
N MET A 333 -10.42 12.69 7.72
CA MET A 333 -9.34 11.73 7.51
C MET A 333 -7.98 12.41 7.32
N SER A 334 -6.93 11.59 7.38
CA SER A 334 -5.57 12.00 7.01
C SER A 334 -4.79 10.83 6.41
N THR A 335 -3.76 11.17 5.63
CA THR A 335 -2.87 10.19 5.00
C THR A 335 -2.12 9.36 6.03
N VAL A 336 -2.22 8.04 5.91
CA VAL A 336 -1.40 7.05 6.61
C VAL A 336 -0.08 6.85 5.86
N LEU A 337 -0.15 6.54 4.56
CA LEU A 337 0.99 6.41 3.65
C LEU A 337 0.60 6.93 2.25
N TYR A 338 1.56 7.39 1.48
CA TYR A 338 1.36 7.71 0.06
C TYR A 338 1.74 6.50 -0.80
N SER A 339 1.00 6.26 -1.88
CA SER A 339 1.43 5.31 -2.91
C SER A 339 2.35 6.05 -3.85
N GLU A 340 3.57 5.55 -4.01
CA GLU A 340 4.47 6.10 -5.00
C GLU A 340 4.09 5.61 -6.39
N THR A 341 3.79 6.54 -7.27
CA THR A 341 3.42 6.23 -8.65
C THR A 341 4.65 6.06 -9.53
N ASP A 342 4.62 5.08 -10.44
CA ASP A 342 5.62 4.96 -11.51
C ASP A 342 5.72 6.29 -12.28
N ASN A 343 6.95 6.71 -12.62
CA ASN A 343 7.20 8.06 -13.15
C ASN A 343 6.38 8.42 -14.42
N ASP A 344 6.07 7.42 -15.25
CA ASP A 344 5.28 7.55 -16.48
C ASP A 344 3.76 7.45 -16.26
N LYS A 345 3.32 7.14 -15.03
CA LYS A 345 1.92 6.97 -14.65
C LYS A 345 1.43 8.00 -13.63
N ASN A 346 2.21 9.04 -13.33
CA ASN A 346 1.80 10.13 -12.44
C ASN A 346 0.47 10.77 -12.90
N SER A 347 -0.33 11.22 -11.94
CA SER A 347 -1.54 11.99 -12.23
C SER A 347 -1.18 13.38 -12.75
N VAL A 348 -1.56 13.68 -13.99
CA VAL A 348 -1.26 14.94 -14.67
C VAL A 348 -2.56 15.69 -14.95
N THR A 349 -2.78 16.79 -14.23
CA THR A 349 -3.96 17.64 -14.43
C THR A 349 -3.70 18.73 -15.46
N LEU A 350 -4.62 18.91 -16.40
CA LEU A 350 -4.57 19.90 -17.48
C LEU A 350 -5.79 20.82 -17.43
N ALA A 351 -5.59 22.09 -17.80
CA ALA A 351 -6.65 22.98 -18.26
C ALA A 351 -6.67 22.97 -19.78
N VAL A 352 -7.77 22.58 -20.39
CA VAL A 352 -7.91 22.40 -21.84
C VAL A 352 -8.91 23.41 -22.38
N VAL A 353 -8.50 24.11 -23.42
CA VAL A 353 -9.34 25.06 -24.16
C VAL A 353 -9.34 24.68 -25.64
N ARG A 354 -10.27 25.24 -26.42
CA ARG A 354 -10.29 25.04 -27.88
C ARG A 354 -9.04 25.66 -28.53
N GLU A 355 -8.61 25.13 -29.66
CA GLU A 355 -7.48 25.72 -30.40
C GLU A 355 -7.86 27.13 -30.90
N PRO A 356 -7.02 28.15 -30.65
CA PRO A 356 -7.28 29.50 -31.13
C PRO A 356 -7.47 29.61 -32.63
N ARG A 357 -8.61 30.17 -33.06
CA ARG A 357 -8.91 30.47 -34.47
C ARG A 357 -8.90 31.98 -34.70
N GLY A 358 -7.72 32.52 -34.96
CA GLY A 358 -7.52 33.96 -35.20
C GLY A 358 -7.33 34.79 -33.92
N ASP A 359 -7.31 36.11 -34.07
CA ASP A 359 -6.92 37.04 -32.99
C ASP A 359 -7.99 37.23 -31.89
N ASP A 360 -9.25 36.89 -32.17
CA ASP A 360 -10.42 37.05 -31.27
C ASP A 360 -10.64 35.83 -30.34
N TYR A 361 -9.56 35.14 -29.96
CA TYR A 361 -9.66 33.96 -29.11
C TYR A 361 -10.05 34.33 -27.66
N PRO A 362 -11.10 33.73 -27.08
CA PRO A 362 -11.70 34.22 -25.83
C PRO A 362 -10.91 33.92 -24.55
N ILE A 363 -9.93 33.00 -24.56
CA ILE A 363 -9.18 32.60 -23.35
C ILE A 363 -7.68 32.51 -23.67
N LYS A 364 -6.92 33.57 -23.44
CA LYS A 364 -5.46 33.57 -23.66
C LYS A 364 -4.70 33.39 -22.35
N SER A 365 -5.36 33.69 -21.25
CA SER A 365 -4.86 33.57 -19.89
C SER A 365 -5.96 33.22 -18.91
N PHE A 366 -5.53 32.87 -17.70
CA PHE A 366 -6.38 32.64 -16.56
C PHE A 366 -7.26 33.84 -16.15
N HIS A 367 -6.84 35.07 -16.46
CA HIS A 367 -7.63 36.28 -16.20
C HIS A 367 -8.85 36.39 -17.13
N ASP A 368 -8.79 35.74 -18.29
CA ASP A 368 -9.87 35.73 -19.27
C ASP A 368 -11.00 34.74 -18.90
N LEU A 369 -10.86 34.00 -17.80
CA LEU A 369 -11.90 33.10 -17.28
C LEU A 369 -13.09 33.85 -16.70
N LYS A 370 -12.95 35.16 -16.43
CA LYS A 370 -14.05 35.98 -15.96
C LYS A 370 -15.21 35.91 -16.96
N ASP A 371 -16.39 35.59 -16.45
CA ASP A 371 -17.63 35.43 -17.23
C ASP A 371 -17.59 34.29 -18.28
N LYS A 372 -16.65 33.34 -18.17
CA LYS A 372 -16.61 32.10 -18.97
C LYS A 372 -17.28 30.93 -18.27
N THR A 373 -17.56 29.88 -19.03
CA THR A 373 -18.12 28.63 -18.51
C THR A 373 -17.05 27.55 -18.40
N ALA A 374 -17.02 26.80 -17.29
CA ALA A 374 -16.04 25.74 -17.06
C ALA A 374 -16.67 24.34 -16.92
N CYS A 375 -15.92 23.31 -17.29
CA CYS A 375 -16.28 21.91 -17.14
C CYS A 375 -15.34 21.23 -16.14
N PHE A 376 -15.88 20.73 -15.04
CA PHE A 376 -15.15 19.94 -14.05
C PHE A 376 -15.64 18.49 -14.08
N PRO A 377 -14.76 17.50 -13.84
CA PRO A 377 -15.13 16.09 -13.75
C PRO A 377 -16.03 15.82 -12.54
N GLU A 378 -15.69 16.41 -11.40
CA GLU A 378 -16.32 16.21 -10.11
C GLU A 378 -15.92 17.33 -9.14
N TYR A 379 -16.87 17.78 -8.32
CA TYR A 379 -16.63 18.73 -7.24
C TYR A 379 -15.70 18.14 -6.18
N GLY A 380 -14.73 18.91 -5.69
CA GLY A 380 -13.81 18.41 -4.66
C GLY A 380 -12.83 17.33 -5.15
N GLY A 381 -12.77 17.08 -6.46
CA GLY A 381 -11.78 16.21 -7.09
C GLY A 381 -10.38 16.81 -7.19
N LEU A 382 -9.42 16.02 -7.71
CA LEU A 382 -8.03 16.45 -7.90
C LEU A 382 -7.91 17.61 -8.89
N THR A 383 -8.73 17.60 -9.95
CA THR A 383 -8.78 18.63 -10.99
C THR A 383 -9.36 19.93 -10.46
N TRP A 384 -10.42 19.86 -9.65
CA TRP A 384 -10.98 20.99 -8.90
C TRP A 384 -9.92 21.61 -7.99
N LEU A 385 -9.25 20.80 -7.16
CA LEU A 385 -8.21 21.28 -6.24
C LEU A 385 -7.02 21.91 -6.98
N SER A 386 -6.60 21.32 -8.10
CA SER A 386 -5.52 21.84 -8.94
C SER A 386 -5.89 23.19 -9.58
N PHE A 387 -7.15 23.36 -9.99
CA PHE A 387 -7.67 24.64 -10.45
C PHE A 387 -7.68 25.68 -9.32
N ILE A 388 -8.21 25.35 -8.14
CA ILE A 388 -8.22 26.27 -6.98
C ILE A 388 -6.80 26.73 -6.63
N ASN A 389 -5.85 25.80 -6.55
CA ASN A 389 -4.46 26.12 -6.30
C ASN A 389 -3.90 27.08 -7.36
N THR A 390 -4.07 26.74 -8.65
CA THR A 390 -3.60 27.57 -9.76
C THR A 390 -4.26 28.96 -9.77
N ALA A 391 -5.56 29.04 -9.53
CA ALA A 391 -6.31 30.29 -9.53
C ALA A 391 -5.88 31.22 -8.39
N ARG A 392 -5.50 30.66 -7.24
CA ARG A 392 -4.93 31.43 -6.11
C ARG A 392 -3.52 31.91 -6.42
N THR A 393 -2.65 31.05 -6.95
CA THR A 393 -1.25 31.41 -7.28
C THR A 393 -1.18 32.46 -8.39
N ASN A 394 -2.18 32.53 -9.26
CA ASN A 394 -2.30 33.55 -10.31
C ASN A 394 -3.17 34.76 -9.89
N ASP A 395 -3.50 34.92 -8.61
CA ASP A 395 -4.29 36.03 -8.06
C ASP A 395 -5.67 36.26 -8.73
N ILE A 396 -6.27 35.20 -9.28
CA ILE A 396 -7.60 35.26 -9.91
C ILE A 396 -8.72 35.21 -8.86
N ILE A 397 -8.50 34.41 -7.81
CA ILE A 397 -9.40 34.29 -6.66
C ILE A 397 -8.65 34.63 -5.37
N SER A 398 -9.40 34.97 -4.32
CA SER A 398 -8.81 35.35 -3.03
C SER A 398 -7.89 34.25 -2.49
N SER A 399 -6.65 34.63 -2.13
CA SER A 399 -5.68 33.78 -1.44
C SER A 399 -5.96 33.62 0.06
N LYS A 400 -7.02 34.24 0.61
CA LYS A 400 -7.35 34.17 2.05
C LYS A 400 -8.68 33.50 2.35
N SER A 401 -9.63 33.55 1.42
CA SER A 401 -10.92 32.89 1.61
C SER A 401 -10.81 31.39 1.35
N CYS A 402 -11.57 30.61 2.11
CA CYS A 402 -11.68 29.16 2.01
C CYS A 402 -13.05 28.72 1.45
N ASP A 403 -13.94 29.68 1.16
CA ASP A 403 -15.22 29.42 0.52
C ASP A 403 -15.03 29.29 -1.00
N TYR A 404 -14.45 28.17 -1.41
CA TYR A 404 -14.14 27.91 -2.82
C TYR A 404 -15.37 27.92 -3.72
N PRO A 405 -16.54 27.34 -3.35
CA PRO A 405 -17.74 27.44 -4.17
C PRO A 405 -18.13 28.88 -4.48
N SER A 406 -18.15 29.77 -3.48
CA SER A 406 -18.46 31.19 -3.69
C SER A 406 -17.44 31.87 -4.59
N LEU A 407 -16.14 31.66 -4.35
CA LEU A 407 -15.07 32.27 -5.15
C LEU A 407 -15.13 31.86 -6.63
N VAL A 408 -15.38 30.58 -6.91
CA VAL A 408 -15.47 30.06 -8.28
C VAL A 408 -16.76 30.52 -8.95
N SER A 409 -17.87 30.57 -8.20
CA SER A 409 -19.14 31.13 -8.66
C SER A 409 -19.02 32.61 -9.02
N ASP A 410 -18.26 33.41 -8.28
CA ASP A 410 -18.05 34.83 -8.59
C ASP A 410 -17.17 35.04 -9.84
N LEU A 411 -16.23 34.13 -10.09
CA LEU A 411 -15.32 34.18 -11.24
C LEU A 411 -16.03 33.81 -12.56
N LEU A 412 -16.77 32.69 -12.56
CA LEU A 412 -17.34 32.11 -13.77
C LEU A 412 -18.76 32.64 -14.04
N SER A 413 -19.20 32.63 -15.30
CA SER A 413 -20.62 32.88 -15.62
C SER A 413 -21.51 31.65 -15.36
N GLY A 414 -20.91 30.46 -15.43
CA GLY A 414 -21.53 29.18 -15.10
C GLY A 414 -20.49 28.06 -15.08
N ALA A 415 -20.87 26.88 -14.63
CA ALA A 415 -20.03 25.69 -14.75
C ALA A 415 -20.86 24.42 -14.87
N CYS A 416 -20.21 23.32 -15.24
CA CYS A 416 -20.67 22.00 -14.88
C CYS A 416 -19.73 21.42 -13.83
N THR A 417 -20.22 21.29 -12.61
CA THR A 417 -19.46 20.81 -11.45
C THR A 417 -20.24 19.65 -10.78
N PRO A 418 -20.19 18.44 -11.35
CA PRO A 418 -20.93 17.28 -10.85
C PRO A 418 -20.62 17.01 -9.37
N GLY A 419 -21.63 16.72 -8.55
CA GLY A 419 -21.49 16.38 -7.14
C GLY A 419 -21.49 17.57 -6.17
N ILE A 420 -21.58 18.82 -6.66
CA ILE A 420 -21.57 19.99 -5.76
C ILE A 420 -22.80 20.07 -4.82
N GLU A 421 -23.90 19.42 -5.19
CA GLU A 421 -25.13 19.31 -4.39
C GLU A 421 -25.21 17.97 -3.62
N ASP A 422 -24.26 17.06 -3.85
CA ASP A 422 -24.29 15.72 -3.25
C ASP A 422 -23.80 15.77 -1.79
N SER A 423 -24.51 15.06 -0.91
CA SER A 423 -24.18 15.04 0.53
C SER A 423 -22.84 14.39 0.85
N ASP A 424 -22.31 13.57 -0.06
CA ASP A 424 -21.02 12.91 0.09
C ASP A 424 -19.84 13.86 -0.20
N HIS A 425 -20.09 15.01 -0.82
CA HIS A 425 -19.06 15.93 -1.26
C HIS A 425 -18.96 17.21 -0.41
N SER A 426 -19.86 17.39 0.56
CA SER A 426 -19.81 18.54 1.46
C SER A 426 -20.36 18.24 2.85
N SER A 427 -19.66 18.71 3.87
CA SER A 427 -20.13 18.71 5.26
C SER A 427 -21.18 19.79 5.55
N THR A 428 -21.22 20.85 4.72
CA THR A 428 -22.18 21.95 4.80
C THR A 428 -22.81 22.21 3.44
N ALA A 429 -24.14 22.34 3.39
CA ALA A 429 -24.82 22.59 2.12
C ALA A 429 -24.32 23.89 1.45
N VAL A 430 -23.93 23.78 0.18
CA VAL A 430 -23.61 24.95 -0.64
C VAL A 430 -24.91 25.74 -0.91
N PRO A 431 -24.91 27.09 -0.80
CA PRO A 431 -26.08 27.89 -1.12
C PRO A 431 -26.65 27.56 -2.50
N SER A 432 -27.97 27.43 -2.60
CA SER A 432 -28.64 26.90 -3.81
C SER A 432 -28.42 27.74 -5.06
N ASP A 433 -28.26 29.06 -4.90
CA ASP A 433 -27.96 29.98 -6.00
C ASP A 433 -26.55 29.75 -6.56
N ILE A 434 -25.57 29.54 -5.68
CA ILE A 434 -24.18 29.19 -6.03
C ILE A 434 -24.14 27.82 -6.71
N ALA A 435 -24.76 26.81 -6.11
CA ALA A 435 -24.81 25.46 -6.67
C ALA A 435 -25.49 25.46 -8.06
N SER A 436 -26.64 26.11 -8.20
CA SER A 436 -27.36 26.24 -9.47
C SER A 436 -26.52 26.90 -10.57
N LYS A 437 -25.73 27.94 -10.22
CA LYS A 437 -24.82 28.59 -11.16
C LYS A 437 -23.68 27.65 -11.58
N LEU A 438 -23.08 26.94 -10.63
CA LEU A 438 -22.00 25.98 -10.88
C LEU A 438 -22.48 24.64 -11.50
N CYS A 439 -23.78 24.42 -11.61
CA CYS A 439 -24.41 23.31 -12.31
C CYS A 439 -25.06 23.71 -13.65
N SER A 440 -25.07 25.00 -13.98
CA SER A 440 -25.81 25.54 -15.13
C SER A 440 -25.41 24.94 -16.47
N ALA A 441 -24.14 24.55 -16.63
CA ALA A 441 -23.61 23.91 -17.84
C ALA A 441 -23.71 22.38 -17.84
N CYS A 442 -24.20 21.74 -16.76
CA CYS A 442 -24.43 20.28 -16.74
C CYS A 442 -25.66 19.85 -17.53
N ARG A 443 -26.48 20.80 -17.98
CA ARG A 443 -27.72 20.52 -18.69
C ARG A 443 -27.43 20.05 -20.11
N HIS A 444 -27.80 18.82 -20.42
CA HIS A 444 -27.71 18.26 -21.77
C HIS A 444 -29.05 17.64 -22.17
N GLN A 445 -29.67 18.21 -23.22
CA GLN A 445 -31.00 17.82 -23.70
C GLN A 445 -32.05 17.83 -22.57
N ASN A 446 -32.57 16.66 -22.18
CA ASN A 446 -33.54 16.49 -21.10
C ASN A 446 -32.89 16.12 -19.75
N ASN A 447 -31.58 15.91 -19.74
CA ASN A 447 -30.83 15.58 -18.53
C ASN A 447 -30.33 16.87 -17.88
N THR A 448 -30.87 17.19 -16.71
CA THR A 448 -30.44 18.33 -15.88
C THR A 448 -29.70 17.90 -14.63
N SER A 449 -29.26 16.63 -14.55
CA SER A 449 -28.56 16.10 -13.40
C SER A 449 -27.22 16.78 -13.23
N CYS A 450 -26.96 17.28 -12.03
CA CYS A 450 -25.65 17.71 -11.57
C CYS A 450 -25.03 16.70 -10.59
N ALA A 451 -25.55 15.46 -10.54
CA ALA A 451 -25.06 14.43 -9.63
C ALA A 451 -23.62 14.02 -9.98
N GLY A 452 -22.83 13.68 -8.96
CA GLY A 452 -21.46 13.18 -9.07
C GLY A 452 -21.41 11.71 -9.47
N ASN A 453 -22.14 11.32 -10.52
CA ASN A 453 -22.16 9.95 -11.04
C ASN A 453 -22.58 9.93 -12.52
N GLU A 454 -22.57 8.73 -13.10
CA GLU A 454 -22.89 8.46 -14.53
C GLU A 454 -24.30 8.90 -14.97
N THR A 455 -25.19 9.30 -14.05
CA THR A 455 -26.46 9.93 -14.46
C THR A 455 -26.25 11.31 -15.05
N ASN A 456 -25.11 11.96 -14.80
CA ASN A 456 -24.75 13.24 -15.40
C ASN A 456 -23.89 13.01 -16.65
N HIS A 457 -24.32 13.54 -17.78
CA HIS A 457 -23.64 13.42 -19.08
C HIS A 457 -22.26 14.11 -19.10
N TYR A 458 -21.91 14.96 -18.16
CA TYR A 458 -20.58 15.57 -18.10
C TYR A 458 -19.76 15.12 -16.87
N TYR A 459 -20.18 14.04 -16.20
CA TYR A 459 -19.40 13.44 -15.11
C TYR A 459 -18.08 12.77 -15.56
N GLY A 460 -17.05 12.88 -14.73
CA GLY A 460 -15.71 12.32 -14.97
C GLY A 460 -14.91 13.09 -16.04
N ASP A 461 -13.62 12.78 -16.20
CA ASP A 461 -12.74 13.53 -17.12
C ASP A 461 -13.21 13.48 -18.57
N ARG A 462 -13.80 12.35 -18.97
CA ARG A 462 -14.41 12.19 -20.30
C ARG A 462 -15.64 13.06 -20.45
N GLY A 463 -16.46 13.15 -19.41
CA GLY A 463 -17.62 14.04 -19.38
C GLY A 463 -17.22 15.51 -19.43
N ALA A 464 -16.17 15.90 -18.72
CA ALA A 464 -15.63 17.25 -18.76
C ALA A 464 -15.07 17.61 -20.15
N MET A 465 -14.33 16.69 -20.80
CA MET A 465 -13.93 16.88 -22.20
C MET A 465 -15.14 16.98 -23.13
N ARG A 466 -16.16 16.14 -22.93
CA ARG A 466 -17.40 16.17 -23.71
C ARG A 466 -18.14 17.51 -23.56
N CYS A 467 -18.20 18.07 -22.35
CA CYS A 467 -18.74 19.40 -22.06
C CYS A 467 -18.01 20.50 -22.86
N LEU A 468 -16.69 20.40 -23.00
CA LEU A 468 -15.91 21.30 -23.87
C LEU A 468 -16.16 21.03 -25.35
N ILE A 469 -16.23 19.77 -25.79
CA ILE A 469 -16.44 19.41 -27.20
C ILE A 469 -17.82 19.90 -27.70
N GLU A 470 -18.86 19.70 -26.90
CA GLU A 470 -20.25 20.04 -27.23
C GLU A 470 -20.56 21.53 -27.07
N GLY A 471 -19.61 22.33 -26.59
CA GLY A 471 -19.76 23.78 -26.44
C GLY A 471 -20.54 24.22 -25.20
N ALA A 472 -20.79 23.31 -24.25
CA ALA A 472 -21.43 23.65 -22.98
C ALA A 472 -20.49 24.47 -22.08
N GLY A 473 -19.17 24.23 -22.17
CA GLY A 473 -18.16 25.06 -21.53
C GLY A 473 -17.11 25.62 -22.50
N ASP A 474 -16.37 26.61 -22.02
CA ASP A 474 -15.25 27.27 -22.71
C ASP A 474 -13.89 26.65 -22.35
N ILE A 475 -13.80 26.04 -21.18
CA ILE A 475 -12.61 25.38 -20.63
C ILE A 475 -13.01 24.09 -19.92
N ALA A 476 -12.17 23.05 -20.01
CA ALA A 476 -12.30 21.82 -19.22
C ALA A 476 -11.05 21.57 -18.39
N PHE A 477 -11.23 21.12 -17.16
CA PHE A 477 -10.14 20.67 -16.29
C PHE A 477 -10.17 19.15 -16.23
N VAL A 478 -9.06 18.48 -16.57
CA VAL A 478 -9.06 17.03 -16.77
C VAL A 478 -7.73 16.38 -16.40
N GLU A 479 -7.78 15.14 -15.95
CA GLU A 479 -6.62 14.27 -15.85
C GLU A 479 -6.26 13.69 -17.23
N LYS A 480 -5.00 13.90 -17.64
CA LYS A 480 -4.48 13.55 -18.97
C LYS A 480 -4.65 12.06 -19.29
N ALA A 481 -4.40 11.17 -18.33
CA ALA A 481 -4.47 9.73 -18.54
C ALA A 481 -5.89 9.26 -18.93
N ASN A 482 -6.92 9.85 -18.31
CA ASN A 482 -8.31 9.44 -18.47
C ASN A 482 -8.91 9.81 -19.83
N ILE A 483 -8.26 10.73 -20.55
CA ILE A 483 -8.68 11.22 -21.88
C ILE A 483 -7.83 10.68 -23.04
N LEU A 484 -6.67 10.05 -22.77
CA LEU A 484 -5.78 9.50 -23.80
C LEU A 484 -6.00 7.99 -24.07
N TYR A 485 -6.68 7.26 -23.17
CA TYR A 485 -6.64 5.79 -23.15
C TYR A 485 -7.70 5.05 -24.01
N VAL A 486 -8.51 5.68 -24.88
CA VAL A 486 -9.57 4.91 -25.59
C VAL A 486 -9.88 5.34 -27.04
N ASP A 487 -9.90 4.33 -27.91
CA ASP A 487 -10.37 4.24 -29.31
C ASP A 487 -11.85 4.65 -29.58
N TYR A 488 -12.64 5.05 -28.57
CA TYR A 488 -14.10 5.23 -28.74
C TYR A 488 -14.51 6.67 -29.13
N PHE A 489 -13.64 7.64 -28.88
CA PHE A 489 -13.77 9.02 -29.37
C PHE A 489 -12.40 9.45 -29.88
N ALA A 490 -12.22 9.45 -31.20
CA ALA A 490 -11.05 10.06 -31.82
C ALA A 490 -11.13 11.59 -31.63
N ILE A 491 -10.74 12.07 -30.45
CA ILE A 491 -10.55 13.49 -30.20
C ILE A 491 -9.36 13.92 -31.05
N ASP A 492 -9.59 14.75 -32.05
CA ASP A 492 -8.49 15.41 -32.75
C ASP A 492 -7.84 16.39 -31.77
N SER A 493 -6.74 15.96 -31.14
CA SER A 493 -6.03 16.75 -30.13
C SER A 493 -5.58 18.10 -30.67
N ASN A 494 -5.38 18.25 -31.99
CA ASN A 494 -4.95 19.51 -32.59
C ASN A 494 -6.03 20.60 -32.56
N MET A 495 -7.28 20.22 -32.27
CA MET A 495 -8.41 21.14 -32.10
C MET A 495 -8.48 21.75 -30.70
N TYR A 496 -7.53 21.39 -29.82
CA TYR A 496 -7.48 21.82 -28.43
C TYR A 496 -6.06 22.25 -28.07
N ARG A 497 -5.95 23.03 -26.99
CA ARG A 497 -4.68 23.49 -26.46
C ARG A 497 -4.74 23.55 -24.94
N VAL A 498 -3.61 23.30 -24.29
CA VAL A 498 -3.50 23.41 -22.83
C VAL A 498 -3.26 24.87 -22.43
N LEU A 499 -3.98 25.35 -21.42
CA LEU A 499 -3.68 26.57 -20.66
C LEU A 499 -2.76 26.20 -19.50
N CYS A 500 -1.52 26.66 -19.55
CA CYS A 500 -0.48 26.29 -18.61
C CYS A 500 -0.70 26.96 -17.24
N LYS A 501 -0.18 26.34 -16.16
CA LYS A 501 -0.31 26.85 -14.77
C LYS A 501 0.22 28.26 -14.54
N ASN A 502 1.13 28.75 -15.38
CA ASN A 502 1.66 30.11 -15.36
C ASN A 502 0.76 31.13 -16.11
N GLY A 503 -0.39 30.71 -16.63
CA GLY A 503 -1.34 31.54 -17.36
C GLY A 503 -1.06 31.68 -18.86
N SER A 504 0.01 31.11 -19.41
CA SER A 504 0.24 31.11 -20.87
C SER A 504 -0.45 29.94 -21.58
N LEU A 505 -0.77 30.06 -22.86
CA LEU A 505 -1.12 28.92 -23.70
C LEU A 505 0.12 28.07 -24.02
N ALA A 506 -0.04 26.75 -24.05
CA ALA A 506 1.00 25.82 -24.47
C ALA A 506 1.49 26.15 -25.90
N GLN A 507 2.77 25.89 -26.15
CA GLN A 507 3.41 26.23 -27.43
C GLN A 507 2.77 25.50 -28.62
N ASN A 508 2.37 24.24 -28.41
CA ASN A 508 1.77 23.40 -29.43
C ASN A 508 0.33 23.01 -29.03
N PRO A 509 -0.57 22.82 -30.01
CA PRO A 509 -1.86 22.17 -29.79
C PRO A 509 -1.71 20.76 -29.18
N GLY A 510 -2.79 20.24 -28.63
CA GLY A 510 -2.87 18.92 -28.02
C GLY A 510 -2.63 18.91 -26.51
N PHE A 511 -2.43 17.70 -25.98
CA PHE A 511 -2.37 17.42 -24.54
C PHE A 511 -0.96 17.05 -24.05
N THR A 512 0.04 17.14 -24.93
CA THR A 512 1.43 16.82 -24.60
C THR A 512 2.13 18.08 -24.11
N VAL A 513 2.24 18.19 -22.79
CA VAL A 513 2.94 19.28 -22.10
C VAL A 513 3.88 18.73 -21.04
N ASP A 514 4.84 19.56 -20.62
CA ASP A 514 5.72 19.25 -19.49
C ASP A 514 5.06 19.58 -18.14
N GLU A 515 5.77 19.25 -17.06
CA GLU A 515 5.37 19.53 -15.67
C GLU A 515 5.34 21.04 -15.31
N PHE A 516 5.99 21.90 -16.10
CA PHE A 516 5.97 23.34 -15.90
C PHE A 516 4.72 23.98 -16.48
N CYS A 517 4.09 23.32 -17.46
CA CYS A 517 2.82 23.75 -18.01
C CYS A 517 1.62 23.08 -17.33
N ALA A 518 1.67 21.78 -17.02
CA ALA A 518 0.58 21.08 -16.34
C ALA A 518 0.15 21.79 -15.04
N LEU A 519 -1.13 21.76 -14.68
CA LEU A 519 -1.64 22.38 -13.45
C LEU A 519 -1.04 21.71 -12.21
N SER A 520 -0.93 20.38 -12.26
CA SER A 520 -0.31 19.56 -11.25
C SER A 520 0.22 18.26 -11.85
N VAL A 521 1.31 17.74 -11.28
CA VAL A 521 1.85 16.40 -11.54
C VAL A 521 2.11 15.74 -10.19
N THR A 522 1.25 14.81 -9.80
CA THR A 522 1.19 14.25 -8.45
C THR A 522 1.16 12.73 -8.44
N ILE A 523 1.10 12.15 -7.25
CA ILE A 523 0.74 10.75 -7.05
C ILE A 523 -0.71 10.49 -7.51
N ASP A 524 -1.01 9.22 -7.78
CA ASP A 524 -2.31 8.70 -8.24
C ASP A 524 -3.17 8.16 -7.07
N SER A 525 -2.54 7.71 -5.98
CA SER A 525 -3.28 7.19 -4.83
C SER A 525 -2.57 7.39 -3.48
N GLU A 526 -3.36 7.38 -2.41
CA GLU A 526 -2.87 7.41 -1.03
C GLU A 526 -3.68 6.47 -0.14
N ILE A 527 -3.09 6.09 0.99
CA ILE A 527 -3.77 5.33 2.04
C ILE A 527 -4.26 6.33 3.07
N VAL A 528 -5.55 6.37 3.33
CA VAL A 528 -6.17 7.24 4.34
C VAL A 528 -6.69 6.42 5.50
N GLY A 529 -6.73 7.06 6.67
CA GLY A 529 -7.38 6.57 7.87
C GLY A 529 -7.89 7.74 8.70
N ARG A 530 -8.45 7.45 9.88
CA ARG A 530 -8.95 8.50 10.78
C ARG A 530 -7.86 9.53 11.11
N ARG A 531 -8.20 10.82 11.10
CA ARG A 531 -7.25 11.88 11.49
C ARG A 531 -6.88 11.81 12.96
N LYS A 532 -7.89 11.65 13.81
CA LYS A 532 -7.75 11.46 15.26
C LYS A 532 -7.86 9.97 15.56
N ASP A 533 -6.86 9.20 15.17
CA ASP A 533 -6.76 7.86 15.72
C ASP A 533 -6.49 8.03 17.23
N SER A 534 -7.46 7.62 18.05
CA SER A 534 -7.46 7.87 19.51
C SER A 534 -6.26 7.25 20.23
N VAL A 535 -5.52 6.41 19.52
CA VAL A 535 -4.28 5.77 19.95
C VAL A 535 -3.26 5.87 18.81
N GLN A 536 -2.25 6.74 18.94
CA GLN A 536 -1.15 6.89 17.97
C GLN A 536 -0.48 5.54 17.61
N ILE A 537 -0.50 4.58 18.55
CA ILE A 537 0.04 3.23 18.39
C ILE A 537 -0.67 2.45 17.28
N SER A 538 -2.01 2.51 17.20
CA SER A 538 -2.79 1.83 16.15
C SER A 538 -2.38 2.29 14.76
N ARG A 539 -2.19 3.60 14.60
CA ARG A 539 -1.71 4.19 13.35
C ARG A 539 -0.28 3.74 13.02
N THR A 540 0.62 3.72 14.00
CA THR A 540 1.99 3.25 13.82
C THR A 540 2.02 1.77 13.44
N ASP A 541 1.26 0.91 14.13
CA ASP A 541 1.13 -0.51 13.79
C ASP A 541 0.64 -0.72 12.36
N THR A 542 -0.35 0.08 11.94
CA THR A 542 -0.86 0.06 10.59
C THR A 542 0.22 0.43 9.57
N ILE A 543 0.97 1.51 9.82
CA ILE A 543 2.09 1.93 8.97
C ILE A 543 3.15 0.83 8.87
N LEU A 544 3.57 0.26 9.99
CA LEU A 544 4.59 -0.77 10.04
C LEU A 544 4.15 -2.05 9.33
N ALA A 545 2.89 -2.47 9.49
CA ALA A 545 2.36 -3.62 8.77
C ALA A 545 2.32 -3.37 7.25
N LEU A 546 1.89 -2.18 6.81
CA LEU A 546 1.85 -1.81 5.39
C LEU A 546 3.23 -1.78 4.75
N LEU A 547 4.22 -1.16 5.41
CA LEU A 547 5.60 -1.13 4.94
C LEU A 547 6.21 -2.54 4.93
N LYS A 548 5.93 -3.35 5.95
CA LYS A 548 6.42 -4.74 5.99
C LYS A 548 5.75 -5.62 4.94
N MET A 549 4.51 -5.35 4.56
CA MET A 549 3.90 -5.99 3.40
C MET A 549 4.58 -5.57 2.10
N GLU A 550 4.94 -4.30 1.93
CA GLU A 550 5.71 -3.86 0.76
C GLU A 550 7.05 -4.62 0.66
N ASP A 551 7.75 -4.81 1.79
CA ASP A 551 9.02 -5.56 1.88
C ASP A 551 8.91 -7.04 1.46
N TRP A 552 7.70 -7.59 1.41
CA TRP A 552 7.47 -8.98 0.98
C TRP A 552 6.64 -9.13 -0.31
N LEU A 553 5.72 -8.22 -0.58
CA LEU A 553 4.67 -8.34 -1.60
C LEU A 553 4.62 -7.15 -2.58
N GLY A 554 5.33 -6.05 -2.29
CA GLY A 554 5.48 -4.89 -3.19
C GLY A 554 6.40 -5.21 -4.37
N TYR A 555 6.82 -4.27 -5.23
CA TYR A 555 7.70 -4.56 -6.38
C TYR A 555 9.21 -4.51 -6.09
N ARG A 556 9.62 -3.89 -4.98
CA ARG A 556 11.03 -3.61 -4.64
C ARG A 556 11.80 -4.79 -4.06
N VAL A 557 11.09 -5.84 -3.70
CA VAL A 557 11.65 -7.06 -3.14
C VAL A 557 12.30 -7.91 -4.23
N LYS A 558 13.42 -8.55 -3.92
CA LYS A 558 14.07 -9.52 -4.82
C LYS A 558 13.60 -10.96 -4.61
N ALA A 559 12.91 -11.21 -3.49
CA ALA A 559 12.41 -12.52 -3.14
C ALA A 559 11.18 -12.89 -4.00
N ARG A 560 10.96 -14.19 -4.18
CA ARG A 560 9.77 -14.71 -4.86
C ARG A 560 8.52 -14.37 -4.04
N ARG A 561 7.58 -13.63 -4.65
CA ARG A 561 6.37 -13.14 -4.00
C ARG A 561 5.20 -14.08 -4.28
N PRO A 562 4.43 -14.49 -3.25
CA PRO A 562 3.26 -15.32 -3.49
C PRO A 562 2.15 -14.60 -4.26
N ILE A 563 2.07 -13.28 -4.12
CA ILE A 563 1.09 -12.40 -4.77
C ILE A 563 1.69 -11.00 -4.95
N HIS A 564 1.41 -10.36 -6.09
CA HIS A 564 1.71 -8.94 -6.31
C HIS A 564 0.65 -8.06 -5.68
N MET A 565 0.98 -7.34 -4.61
CA MET A 565 -0.02 -6.50 -3.94
C MET A 565 -0.49 -5.33 -4.82
N PHE A 566 0.40 -4.77 -5.63
CA PHE A 566 0.13 -3.68 -6.58
C PHE A 566 -0.18 -4.17 -8.00
N GLY A 567 -0.19 -5.49 -8.24
CA GLY A 567 -0.44 -6.06 -9.56
C GLY A 567 -1.91 -6.32 -9.81
N PRO A 568 -2.30 -6.60 -11.07
CA PRO A 568 -3.65 -7.08 -11.36
C PRO A 568 -3.92 -8.39 -10.63
N PHE A 569 -5.19 -8.67 -10.34
CA PHE A 569 -5.63 -9.92 -9.73
C PHE A 569 -6.83 -10.48 -10.49
N ASN A 570 -6.70 -11.70 -10.98
CA ASN A 570 -7.70 -12.36 -11.80
C ASN A 570 -8.16 -11.48 -13.00
N ASP A 571 -7.18 -11.06 -13.81
CA ASP A 571 -7.34 -10.18 -14.98
C ASP A 571 -7.93 -8.79 -14.69
N THR A 572 -8.12 -8.42 -13.41
CA THR A 572 -8.70 -7.15 -13.01
C THR A 572 -7.62 -6.25 -12.39
N ARG A 573 -7.51 -5.05 -12.93
CA ARG A 573 -6.56 -4.00 -12.52
C ARG A 573 -7.09 -3.18 -11.36
N ASP A 574 -6.19 -2.45 -10.70
CA ASP A 574 -6.49 -1.40 -9.73
C ASP A 574 -7.29 -1.90 -8.52
N LEU A 575 -7.06 -3.17 -8.14
CA LEU A 575 -7.66 -3.79 -6.96
C LEU A 575 -6.78 -3.56 -5.73
N LEU A 576 -7.34 -3.06 -4.63
CA LEU A 576 -6.70 -2.57 -3.40
C LEU A 576 -5.77 -1.38 -3.60
N PHE A 577 -4.88 -1.46 -4.59
CA PHE A 577 -3.95 -0.42 -4.96
C PHE A 577 -4.04 -0.24 -6.47
N LYS A 578 -3.80 1.00 -6.92
CA LYS A 578 -3.60 1.28 -8.35
C LYS A 578 -2.43 0.46 -8.88
N ASP A 579 -2.56 -0.10 -10.08
CA ASP A 579 -1.50 -0.83 -10.79
C ASP A 579 -0.32 0.11 -11.17
N SER A 580 -0.53 1.42 -11.03
CA SER A 580 0.50 2.45 -11.15
C SER A 580 1.42 2.55 -9.92
N SER A 581 1.08 1.86 -8.82
CA SER A 581 1.83 1.91 -7.56
C SER A 581 3.12 1.10 -7.65
N SER A 582 4.24 1.75 -7.35
CA SER A 582 5.60 1.20 -7.33
C SER A 582 6.12 0.89 -5.91
N GLY A 583 5.40 1.35 -4.89
CA GLY A 583 5.72 1.19 -3.47
C GLY A 583 4.96 2.15 -2.58
N LEU A 584 5.19 2.09 -1.27
CA LEU A 584 4.60 2.97 -0.28
C LEU A 584 5.68 3.88 0.31
N VAL A 585 5.30 5.10 0.66
CA VAL A 585 6.20 6.06 1.29
C VAL A 585 5.49 6.84 2.38
N SER A 586 6.23 7.15 3.45
CA SER A 586 5.68 7.86 4.61
C SER A 586 5.39 9.33 4.31
N SER A 587 4.71 9.98 5.26
CA SER A 587 4.43 11.41 5.21
C SER A 587 5.68 12.29 5.28
N SER A 588 6.85 11.77 5.66
CA SER A 588 8.13 12.50 5.62
C SER A 588 8.85 12.38 4.27
N SER A 589 8.30 11.64 3.31
CA SER A 589 8.88 11.48 1.98
C SER A 589 9.10 12.81 1.27
N MET A 590 10.30 12.95 0.68
CA MET A 590 10.75 14.09 -0.12
C MET A 590 10.63 13.85 -1.63
N LYS A 591 9.90 12.81 -2.05
CA LYS A 591 9.66 12.56 -3.47
C LYS A 591 8.85 13.70 -4.08
N LYS A 592 9.28 14.17 -5.26
CA LYS A 592 8.73 15.36 -5.91
C LYS A 592 7.21 15.30 -6.08
N THR A 593 6.68 14.17 -6.52
CA THR A 593 5.24 13.95 -6.74
C THR A 593 4.44 13.95 -5.44
N VAL A 594 5.02 13.42 -4.36
CA VAL A 594 4.44 13.48 -3.01
C VAL A 594 4.45 14.92 -2.47
N LEU A 595 5.55 15.66 -2.66
CA LEU A 595 5.63 17.08 -2.27
C LEU A 595 4.62 17.94 -3.05
N ALA A 596 4.51 17.72 -4.36
CA ALA A 596 3.53 18.40 -5.20
C ALA A 596 2.09 18.10 -4.75
N TYR A 597 1.78 16.85 -4.40
CA TYR A 597 0.47 16.49 -3.85
C TYR A 597 0.20 17.20 -2.52
N LYS A 598 1.16 17.19 -1.57
CA LYS A 598 1.03 17.93 -0.30
C LYS A 598 0.83 19.42 -0.50
N GLU A 599 1.53 20.03 -1.47
CA GLU A 599 1.39 21.45 -1.80
C GLU A 599 -0.05 21.79 -2.19
N LEU A 600 -0.75 20.90 -2.93
CA LEU A 600 -2.17 21.07 -3.24
C LEU A 600 -3.07 21.12 -1.99
N PHE A 601 -2.67 20.54 -0.86
CA PHE A 601 -3.46 20.58 0.39
C PHE A 601 -3.01 21.64 1.38
N SER A 602 -1.86 22.27 1.18
CA SER A 602 -1.30 23.26 2.12
C SER A 602 -2.32 24.31 2.56
N HIS A 603 -3.03 24.90 1.59
CA HIS A 603 -4.08 25.87 1.85
C HIS A 603 -5.35 25.28 2.49
N VAL A 604 -5.68 24.01 2.20
CA VAL A 604 -6.81 23.31 2.83
C VAL A 604 -6.53 23.08 4.32
N GLU A 605 -5.28 22.77 4.67
CA GLU A 605 -4.84 22.60 6.05
C GLU A 605 -4.82 23.92 6.82
N GLU A 606 -4.36 25.02 6.20
CA GLU A 606 -4.46 26.38 6.76
C GLU A 606 -5.93 26.73 7.10
N CYS A 607 -6.83 26.50 6.15
CA CYS A 607 -8.27 26.72 6.32
C CYS A 607 -8.88 25.86 7.45
N SER A 608 -8.36 24.66 7.68
CA SER A 608 -8.83 23.73 8.72
C SER A 608 -8.27 24.08 10.11
N ASN A 609 -7.08 24.68 10.18
CA ASN A 609 -6.44 25.07 11.44
C ASN A 609 -6.98 26.40 11.98
N ASP A 610 -7.35 27.34 11.09
CA ASP A 610 -7.96 28.62 11.50
C ASP A 610 -9.37 28.44 12.11
N SER A 611 -10.07 27.34 11.82
CA SER A 611 -11.34 27.02 12.52
C SER A 611 -11.14 26.62 13.99
N PHE A 612 -9.92 26.24 14.40
CA PHE A 612 -9.57 25.94 15.79
C PHE A 612 -8.86 27.11 16.52
N ALA A 613 -8.48 28.18 15.80
CA ALA A 613 -7.80 29.35 16.37
C ALA A 613 -8.76 30.45 16.87
N VAL A 614 -10.07 30.21 16.92
CA VAL A 614 -11.07 31.16 17.45
C VAL A 614 -11.76 30.65 18.71
N THR A 615 -11.03 30.02 19.64
CA THR A 615 -11.38 30.04 21.08
C THR A 615 -10.16 29.58 21.92
N ALA A 616 -9.06 30.32 21.86
CA ALA A 616 -7.99 30.16 22.84
C ALA A 616 -7.46 31.54 23.27
N ASN A 617 -8.04 32.04 24.38
CA ASN A 617 -7.37 32.90 25.35
C ASN A 617 -6.76 34.24 24.87
N PHE A 618 -7.58 35.16 24.35
CA PHE A 618 -7.29 36.60 24.51
C PHE A 618 -7.66 37.14 25.90
N ILE A 619 -8.34 36.36 26.75
CA ILE A 619 -8.66 36.76 28.13
C ILE A 619 -7.45 36.62 29.07
N PHE A 620 -6.50 35.73 28.79
CA PHE A 620 -5.35 35.52 29.68
C PHE A 620 -4.27 36.61 29.53
N VAL A 621 -4.02 37.12 28.31
CA VAL A 621 -3.05 38.20 28.09
C VAL A 621 -3.57 39.53 28.63
N GLY A 622 -4.89 39.78 28.54
CA GLY A 622 -5.52 40.97 29.13
C GLY A 622 -5.48 40.97 30.66
N LEU A 623 -5.72 39.84 31.31
CA LEU A 623 -5.71 39.74 32.79
C LEU A 623 -4.29 39.80 33.38
N VAL A 624 -3.28 39.25 32.70
CA VAL A 624 -1.88 39.36 33.13
C VAL A 624 -1.35 40.79 32.96
N ALA A 625 -1.73 41.48 31.87
CA ALA A 625 -1.42 42.90 31.71
C ALA A 625 -2.11 43.79 32.75
N LEU A 626 -3.37 43.50 33.11
CA LEU A 626 -4.09 44.23 34.16
C LEU A 626 -3.49 43.99 35.56
N TYR A 627 -3.04 42.76 35.85
CA TYR A 627 -2.39 42.41 37.11
C TYR A 627 -1.05 43.15 37.28
N HIS A 628 -0.23 43.22 36.21
CA HIS A 628 1.03 43.96 36.26
C HIS A 628 0.85 45.48 36.35
N LEU A 629 -0.21 46.04 35.75
CA LEU A 629 -0.54 47.48 35.89
C LEU A 629 -1.09 47.82 37.28
N LEU A 630 -1.88 46.94 37.90
CA LEU A 630 -2.43 47.15 39.24
C LEU A 630 -1.39 46.92 40.36
N SER A 631 -0.43 46.01 40.17
CA SER A 631 0.67 45.81 41.13
C SER A 631 1.73 46.92 41.12
N SER A 632 1.80 47.76 40.09
CA SER A 632 2.69 48.93 40.05
C SER A 632 2.15 50.18 40.78
N HIS A 633 0.93 50.14 41.33
CA HIS A 633 0.33 51.24 42.09
C HIS A 633 0.15 50.98 43.59
N VAL A 634 0.72 49.90 44.11
CA VAL A 634 0.84 49.67 45.55
C VAL A 634 2.29 49.33 45.90
N ARG A 635 3.14 50.36 45.91
CA ARG A 635 4.31 50.51 46.79
C ARG A 635 4.76 51.96 46.82
#